data_AF-A0A937U250-F1
#
_entry.id   AF-A0A937U250-F1
#
_cell.length_a   1.000
_cell.length_b   1.000
_cell.length_c   1.000
_cell.angle_alpha   90.00
_cell.angle_beta   90.00
_cell.angle_gamma   90.00
#
_symmetry.space_group_name_H-M   'P 1'
#
loop_
_entity.id
_entity.type
_entity.pdbx_description
1 polymer ?
#
loop_
_entity_poly.entity_id
_entity_poly.type
_entity_poly.pdbx_seq_one_letter_code
_entity_poly.pdbx_strand_id
1 'polypeptide(L)'
;VDSDELPFGFEFLSKATFREINFGEKGDLGEMVTIAGQELARKGFVFCRFCGKVQKGNGEIRHAFTCTSRKKESTDNLTECVYLYREFSSEAIRLLLPVTTFSGSDRKLHSFVAALHLGLKRKFGGNIDHLQTTLADEPVPDSSFRKNYLVLYDTVPGGTGYLKQLMRSEEPLMEVFEAALKVLRACDCNQDPEKDGCYRCLYAYRTSFNMAGTSRETAIELLDGILKHKEKLIQIDTLKNVKVNALFDSELEARFVEALQRSRSDDLPVTLSKSVVNGKPGYFFKIVDRAWYIELQVKLGPDDGVSVPSKADFVFRPARAQDKILPIVIFTDGFFYHKDRIGLDMAQRAAIVRSGKYHLWSLSWRDVENRYKSQGDYFENFMHQNGSSPGEKYDMFLEHYGAASLGKIHKADSFNWLLRFLQEPADEVWRACAFVHGLMTLDAKEFSTPESVGKWTGKVNTTFSERVADVMKASDGDGLYGLFEVDDAASKPLLKLFARVDKAAVSTGDMDQMRLACCLFNHAENREDKAFEAFWNGYLRLYNLYQFLPGAMFTTSDDFESEIYEKTRSEKRKDRSEARSEADEEAWKELRDLADSVLGDFLGKFERRGGPLPEAGFELADETGEVIAEAELGWPKLKVAILGDWQTVYSKAFESAGWRVSQLDDVLDDPETVIRSFGL
;
A
#
# COMPACT_ATOMS: atom_id res chain seq x y z
N VAL A 1 -11.98 -15.04 20.62
CA VAL A 1 -11.63 -13.73 21.18
C VAL A 1 -11.93 -12.71 20.11
N ASP A 2 -12.91 -11.84 20.35
CA ASP A 2 -13.24 -10.77 19.42
C ASP A 2 -12.39 -9.54 19.77
N SER A 3 -11.12 -9.60 19.39
CA SER A 3 -10.13 -8.55 19.65
C SER A 3 -9.17 -8.44 18.48
N ASP A 4 -8.98 -7.21 18.00
CA ASP A 4 -8.03 -6.88 16.93
C ASP A 4 -6.57 -7.14 17.32
N GLU A 5 -6.26 -7.32 18.61
CA GLU A 5 -4.89 -7.59 19.07
C GLU A 5 -4.51 -9.07 18.98
N LEU A 6 -5.49 -9.97 19.04
CA LEU A 6 -5.26 -11.41 18.99
C LEU A 6 -6.51 -12.13 18.42
N PRO A 7 -6.68 -12.16 17.09
CA PRO A 7 -7.77 -12.91 16.48
C PRO A 7 -7.52 -14.42 16.68
N PHE A 8 -8.20 -14.99 17.67
CA PHE A 8 -8.17 -16.42 17.96
C PHE A 8 -9.59 -16.96 18.09
N GLY A 9 -9.84 -18.09 17.43
CA GLY A 9 -11.12 -18.77 17.50
C GLY A 9 -10.97 -20.24 17.11
N PHE A 10 -11.91 -21.06 17.55
CA PHE A 10 -11.91 -22.48 17.25
C PHE A 10 -13.33 -22.99 17.08
N GLU A 11 -13.54 -23.91 16.15
CA GLU A 11 -14.84 -24.56 15.93
C GLU A 11 -14.67 -26.06 15.72
N PHE A 12 -15.70 -26.81 16.08
CA PHE A 12 -15.73 -28.25 15.91
C PHE A 12 -16.50 -28.63 14.64
N LEU A 13 -15.87 -29.43 13.80
CA LEU A 13 -16.47 -30.05 12.62
C LEU A 13 -16.72 -31.51 12.93
N SER A 14 -17.98 -31.87 13.22
CA SER A 14 -18.37 -33.25 13.50
C SER A 14 -18.18 -34.19 12.30
N LYS A 15 -18.11 -33.63 11.10
CA LYS A 15 -17.82 -34.35 9.86
C LYS A 15 -17.12 -33.42 8.88
N ALA A 16 -15.85 -33.68 8.60
CA ALA A 16 -15.05 -33.06 7.56
C ALA A 16 -14.58 -34.14 6.56
N THR A 17 -14.62 -33.82 5.27
CA THR A 17 -14.14 -34.72 4.20
C THR A 17 -12.74 -34.30 3.80
N PHE A 18 -11.78 -35.20 3.97
CA PHE A 18 -10.38 -35.01 3.60
C PHE A 18 -10.11 -35.73 2.29
N ARG A 19 -9.51 -35.02 1.34
CA ARG A 19 -9.03 -35.56 0.06
C ARG A 19 -7.55 -35.34 -0.05
N GLU A 20 -6.79 -36.42 -0.03
CA GLU A 20 -5.36 -36.35 -0.29
C GLU A 20 -5.08 -36.88 -1.69
N ILE A 21 -4.52 -36.03 -2.53
CA ILE A 21 -4.27 -36.31 -3.94
C ILE A 21 -2.77 -36.49 -4.15
N ASN A 22 -2.40 -37.61 -4.76
CA ASN A 22 -1.05 -37.90 -5.21
C ASN A 22 -0.92 -37.57 -6.70
N PHE A 23 -0.13 -36.54 -6.99
CA PHE A 23 0.09 -36.04 -8.35
C PHE A 23 1.26 -36.71 -9.10
N GLY A 24 1.87 -37.76 -8.52
CA GLY A 24 3.04 -38.42 -9.10
C GLY A 24 4.37 -37.76 -8.73
N GLU A 25 5.41 -38.02 -9.52
CA GLU A 25 6.75 -37.45 -9.31
C GLU A 25 6.74 -35.92 -9.46
N LYS A 26 7.48 -35.23 -8.57
CA LYS A 26 7.64 -33.77 -8.64
C LYS A 26 8.52 -33.40 -9.84
N GLY A 27 8.04 -32.53 -10.71
CA GLY A 27 8.80 -31.96 -11.82
C GLY A 27 8.04 -30.81 -12.49
N ASP A 28 8.76 -29.97 -13.24
CA ASP A 28 8.20 -28.79 -13.93
C ASP A 28 7.50 -29.12 -15.26
N LEU A 29 7.44 -30.41 -15.61
CA LEU A 29 6.84 -30.93 -16.84
C LEU A 29 5.53 -31.64 -16.51
N GLY A 30 4.40 -31.02 -16.87
CA GLY A 30 3.05 -31.58 -16.70
C GLY A 30 1.96 -30.58 -17.10
N GLU A 31 0.71 -31.03 -17.16
CA GLU A 31 -0.44 -30.13 -17.38
C GLU A 31 -0.61 -29.20 -16.17
N MET A 32 -0.95 -27.94 -16.44
CA MET A 32 -1.26 -26.97 -15.39
C MET A 32 -2.64 -27.28 -14.82
N VAL A 33 -2.71 -27.55 -13.52
CA VAL A 33 -3.97 -27.81 -12.81
C VAL A 33 -4.14 -26.82 -11.68
N THR A 34 -5.31 -26.20 -11.59
CA THR A 34 -5.67 -25.27 -10.51
C THR A 34 -6.26 -26.04 -9.32
N ILE A 35 -5.61 -25.95 -8.16
CA ILE A 35 -6.04 -26.61 -6.91
C ILE A 35 -6.06 -25.58 -5.79
N ALA A 36 -7.21 -25.42 -5.13
CA ALA A 36 -7.41 -24.43 -4.07
C ALA A 36 -7.06 -22.97 -4.45
N GLY A 37 -7.04 -22.65 -5.75
CA GLY A 37 -6.66 -21.34 -6.29
C GLY A 37 -5.18 -21.21 -6.66
N GLN A 38 -4.37 -22.26 -6.53
CA GLN A 38 -2.98 -22.28 -6.98
C GLN A 38 -2.84 -23.10 -8.27
N GLU A 39 -2.16 -22.55 -9.27
CA GLU A 39 -1.81 -23.27 -10.49
C GLU A 39 -0.51 -24.07 -10.30
N LEU A 40 -0.59 -25.38 -10.51
CA LEU A 40 0.52 -26.29 -10.29
C LEU A 40 0.68 -27.18 -11.52
N ALA A 41 1.88 -27.23 -12.09
CA ALA A 41 2.23 -28.20 -13.13
C ALA A 41 2.27 -29.61 -12.53
N ARG A 42 1.33 -30.48 -12.92
CA ARG A 42 1.20 -31.84 -12.39
C ARG A 42 1.26 -32.85 -13.53
N LYS A 43 2.21 -33.79 -13.43
CA LYS A 43 2.46 -34.81 -14.45
C LYS A 43 1.48 -36.00 -14.36
N GLY A 44 0.99 -36.29 -13.15
CA GLY A 44 0.14 -37.45 -12.89
C GLY A 44 0.83 -38.79 -13.10
N PHE A 45 0.06 -39.87 -13.04
CA PHE A 45 0.53 -41.21 -13.36
C PHE A 45 0.14 -41.59 -14.79
N VAL A 46 1.10 -42.17 -15.52
CA VAL A 46 0.85 -42.83 -16.79
C VAL A 46 0.89 -44.34 -16.57
N PHE A 47 -0.15 -45.06 -16.97
CA PHE A 47 -0.19 -46.52 -16.85
C PHE A 47 -0.89 -47.18 -18.03
N CYS A 48 -0.64 -48.48 -18.23
CA CYS A 48 -1.33 -49.25 -19.25
C CYS A 48 -2.78 -49.56 -18.82
N ARG A 49 -3.77 -49.15 -19.64
CA ARG A 49 -5.20 -49.34 -19.33
C ARG A 49 -5.64 -50.80 -19.15
N PHE A 50 -4.88 -51.75 -19.68
CA PHE A 50 -5.19 -53.18 -19.62
C PHE A 50 -4.58 -53.91 -18.42
N CYS A 51 -3.41 -53.47 -17.94
CA CYS A 51 -2.69 -54.19 -16.89
C CYS A 51 -2.31 -53.34 -15.67
N GLY A 52 -2.61 -52.03 -15.68
CA GLY A 52 -2.33 -51.11 -14.57
C GLY A 52 -0.84 -50.86 -14.33
N LYS A 53 0.06 -51.33 -15.21
CA LYS A 53 1.51 -51.14 -15.03
C LYS A 53 1.87 -49.66 -15.24
N VAL A 54 2.45 -49.04 -14.22
CA VAL A 54 2.93 -47.64 -14.24
C VAL A 54 4.16 -47.52 -15.14
N GLN A 55 4.17 -46.50 -16.00
CA GLN A 55 5.24 -46.18 -16.93
C GLN A 55 6.29 -45.30 -16.26
N LYS A 56 7.58 -45.56 -16.51
CA LYS A 56 8.70 -44.85 -15.88
C LYS A 56 9.43 -43.94 -16.88
N GLY A 57 8.72 -43.06 -17.58
CA GLY A 57 9.26 -41.88 -18.28
C GLY A 57 10.45 -42.07 -19.26
N ASN A 58 10.88 -43.29 -19.56
CA ASN A 58 12.12 -43.60 -20.27
C ASN A 58 11.88 -44.03 -21.74
N GLY A 59 10.72 -43.70 -22.30
CA GLY A 59 10.31 -44.04 -23.66
C GLY A 59 9.87 -45.50 -23.89
N GLU A 60 10.28 -46.43 -23.02
CA GLU A 60 9.86 -47.84 -23.11
C GLU A 60 8.48 -48.08 -22.47
N ILE A 61 7.53 -48.61 -23.24
CA ILE A 61 6.22 -49.02 -22.71
C ILE A 61 6.35 -50.36 -21.98
N ARG A 62 6.11 -50.35 -20.67
CA ARG A 62 6.20 -51.54 -19.81
C ARG A 62 4.84 -52.10 -19.46
N HIS A 63 4.71 -53.41 -19.58
CA HIS A 63 3.50 -54.15 -19.26
C HIS A 63 3.73 -55.19 -18.15
N ALA A 64 2.66 -55.59 -17.47
CA ALA A 64 2.68 -56.81 -16.66
C ALA A 64 2.85 -58.05 -17.54
N PHE A 65 3.39 -59.14 -17.00
CA PHE A 65 3.67 -60.37 -17.75
C PHE A 65 2.42 -60.96 -18.44
N THR A 66 1.25 -60.77 -17.84
CA THR A 66 -0.05 -61.29 -18.29
C THR A 66 -0.85 -60.31 -19.16
N CYS A 67 -0.28 -59.17 -19.55
CA CYS A 67 -1.00 -58.14 -20.29
C CYS A 67 -1.30 -58.56 -21.74
N THR A 68 -2.54 -58.35 -22.18
CA THR A 68 -3.01 -58.63 -23.55
C THR A 68 -2.30 -57.77 -24.60
N SER A 69 -1.90 -56.55 -24.25
CA SER A 69 -1.15 -55.63 -25.11
C SER A 69 0.37 -55.74 -24.98
N ARG A 70 0.90 -56.78 -24.31
CA ARG A 70 2.34 -56.90 -24.01
C ARG A 70 3.27 -56.89 -25.24
N LYS A 71 2.78 -57.32 -26.41
CA LYS A 71 3.53 -57.30 -27.69
C LYS A 71 3.14 -56.13 -28.59
N LYS A 72 2.25 -55.25 -28.14
CA LYS A 72 1.71 -54.11 -28.90
C LYS A 72 2.13 -52.82 -28.17
N GLU A 73 3.31 -52.33 -28.51
CA GLU A 73 3.84 -51.04 -28.01
C GLU A 73 3.13 -49.89 -28.73
N SER A 74 1.88 -49.64 -28.35
CA SER A 74 1.14 -48.45 -28.78
C SER A 74 0.85 -47.56 -27.58
N THR A 75 1.11 -46.26 -27.75
CA THR A 75 0.74 -45.20 -26.81
C THR A 75 -0.78 -45.12 -26.59
N ASP A 76 -1.58 -45.60 -27.55
CA ASP A 76 -3.04 -45.72 -27.40
C ASP A 76 -3.46 -46.70 -26.31
N ASN A 77 -2.55 -47.54 -25.80
CA ASN A 77 -2.83 -48.46 -24.70
C ASN A 77 -2.53 -47.86 -23.34
N LEU A 78 -2.05 -46.60 -23.29
CA LEU A 78 -1.77 -45.87 -22.08
C LEU A 78 -2.95 -44.97 -21.70
N THR A 79 -3.08 -44.73 -20.41
CA THR A 79 -3.91 -43.68 -19.84
C THR A 79 -2.97 -42.67 -19.23
N GLU A 80 -3.10 -41.41 -19.65
CA GLU A 80 -2.30 -40.29 -19.17
C GLU A 80 -3.07 -39.50 -18.10
N CYS A 81 -2.34 -38.72 -17.30
CA CYS A 81 -2.90 -37.78 -16.32
C CYS A 81 -3.90 -38.38 -15.30
N VAL A 82 -3.65 -39.58 -14.78
CA VAL A 82 -4.47 -40.11 -13.67
C VAL A 82 -3.88 -39.69 -12.33
N TYR A 83 -4.71 -39.09 -11.48
CA TYR A 83 -4.38 -38.77 -10.10
C TYR A 83 -4.97 -39.80 -9.16
N LEU A 84 -4.13 -40.32 -8.27
CA LEU A 84 -4.60 -41.20 -7.21
C LEU A 84 -5.01 -40.33 -6.04
N TYR A 85 -6.18 -40.57 -5.47
CA TYR A 85 -6.58 -39.88 -4.24
C TYR A 85 -7.10 -40.87 -3.21
N ARG A 86 -6.95 -40.50 -1.94
CA ARG A 86 -7.68 -41.11 -0.84
C ARG A 86 -8.68 -40.10 -0.30
N GLU A 87 -9.92 -40.55 -0.07
CA GLU A 87 -10.96 -39.77 0.57
C GLU A 87 -11.40 -40.48 1.85
N PHE A 88 -11.52 -39.73 2.93
CA PHE A 88 -12.11 -40.19 4.18
C PHE A 88 -12.86 -39.06 4.87
N SER A 89 -13.83 -39.40 5.71
CA SER A 89 -14.54 -38.46 6.56
C SER A 89 -14.17 -38.67 8.02
N SER A 90 -13.91 -37.59 8.75
CA SER A 90 -13.55 -37.66 10.17
C SER A 90 -13.96 -36.39 10.92
N GLU A 91 -13.72 -36.39 12.23
CA GLU A 91 -13.85 -35.23 13.10
C GLU A 91 -12.66 -34.27 12.88
N ALA A 92 -12.90 -32.97 13.01
CA ALA A 92 -11.86 -31.95 12.96
C ALA A 92 -12.16 -30.75 13.86
N ILE A 93 -11.12 -30.06 14.28
CA ILE A 93 -11.18 -28.76 14.92
C ILE A 93 -10.50 -27.78 13.98
N ARG A 94 -11.22 -26.72 13.59
CA ARG A 94 -10.66 -25.63 12.81
C ARG A 94 -10.29 -24.49 13.75
N LEU A 95 -9.03 -24.08 13.71
CA LEU A 95 -8.44 -23.03 14.54
C LEU A 95 -8.12 -21.82 13.66
N LEU A 96 -8.71 -20.67 13.97
CA LEU A 96 -8.28 -19.38 13.47
C LEU A 96 -7.14 -18.89 14.36
N LEU A 97 -5.95 -18.73 13.79
CA LEU A 97 -4.76 -18.31 14.52
C LEU A 97 -4.42 -16.85 14.23
N PRO A 98 -3.83 -16.11 15.19
CA PRO A 98 -3.39 -14.72 15.02
C PRO A 98 -2.13 -14.57 14.13
N VAL A 99 -1.76 -15.61 13.39
CA VAL A 99 -0.49 -15.73 12.66
C VAL A 99 -0.68 -15.82 11.15
N THR A 100 -1.94 -15.86 10.68
CA THR A 100 -2.28 -16.26 9.31
C THR A 100 -2.20 -15.14 8.29
N THR A 101 -1.77 -13.94 8.70
CA THR A 101 -1.69 -12.70 7.88
C THR A 101 -0.28 -12.12 7.70
N PHE A 102 0.79 -12.78 8.16
CA PHE A 102 2.12 -12.14 8.23
C PHE A 102 3.25 -13.00 7.65
N SER A 103 4.16 -12.43 6.87
CA SER A 103 5.45 -13.08 6.59
C SER A 103 6.34 -13.12 7.84
N GLY A 104 6.86 -14.31 8.13
CA GLY A 104 7.29 -14.72 9.47
C GLY A 104 6.29 -15.69 10.15
N SER A 105 5.13 -15.92 9.51
CA SER A 105 4.09 -16.88 9.91
C SER A 105 4.60 -18.29 10.07
N ASP A 106 5.52 -18.78 9.22
CA ASP A 106 6.02 -20.16 9.31
C ASP A 106 6.64 -20.44 10.69
N ARG A 107 7.41 -19.50 11.22
CA ARG A 107 7.99 -19.64 12.56
C ARG A 107 6.89 -19.72 13.61
N LYS A 108 5.93 -18.79 13.59
CA LYS A 108 4.83 -18.74 14.55
C LYS A 108 3.92 -19.98 14.44
N LEU A 109 3.56 -20.37 13.23
CA LEU A 109 2.74 -21.53 12.91
C LEU A 109 3.40 -22.82 13.36
N HIS A 110 4.65 -23.09 12.96
CA HIS A 110 5.34 -24.31 13.34
C HIS A 110 5.56 -24.38 14.87
N SER A 111 5.82 -23.23 15.50
CA SER A 111 5.95 -23.12 16.96
C SER A 111 4.63 -23.46 17.65
N PHE A 112 3.52 -22.94 17.14
CA PHE A 112 2.19 -23.24 17.64
C PHE A 112 1.80 -24.72 17.45
N VAL A 113 1.99 -25.27 16.24
CA VAL A 113 1.69 -26.68 15.94
C VAL A 113 2.48 -27.62 16.86
N ALA A 114 3.77 -27.39 17.01
CA ALA A 114 4.61 -28.19 17.91
C ALA A 114 4.14 -28.11 19.37
N ALA A 115 3.76 -26.91 19.84
CA ALA A 115 3.26 -26.71 21.19
C ALA A 115 1.87 -27.36 21.40
N LEU A 116 0.98 -27.30 20.40
CA LEU A 116 -0.32 -27.98 20.42
C LEU A 116 -0.16 -29.49 20.55
N HIS A 117 0.69 -30.12 19.73
CA HIS A 117 0.97 -31.56 19.83
C HIS A 117 1.59 -31.96 21.18
N LEU A 118 2.50 -31.14 21.71
CA LEU A 118 3.02 -31.31 23.06
C LEU A 118 1.90 -31.32 24.11
N GLY A 119 1.00 -30.34 24.05
CA GLY A 119 -0.15 -30.22 24.95
C GLY A 119 -1.09 -31.42 24.85
N LEU A 120 -1.43 -31.84 23.62
CA LEU A 120 -2.29 -33.01 23.37
C LEU A 120 -1.69 -34.27 23.98
N LYS A 121 -0.38 -34.49 23.83
CA LYS A 121 0.30 -35.65 24.41
C LYS A 121 0.25 -35.61 25.94
N ARG A 122 0.38 -34.43 26.55
CA ARG A 122 0.28 -34.25 28.00
C ARG A 122 -1.14 -34.48 28.52
N LYS A 123 -2.15 -34.02 27.78
CA LYS A 123 -3.56 -34.14 28.18
C LYS A 123 -4.07 -35.56 28.12
N PHE A 124 -3.77 -36.28 27.03
CA PHE A 124 -4.31 -37.62 26.81
C PHE A 124 -3.42 -38.74 27.34
N GLY A 125 -2.11 -38.53 27.49
CA GLY A 125 -1.15 -39.50 28.05
C GLY A 125 -0.93 -40.77 27.20
N GLY A 126 -1.74 -41.01 26.16
CA GLY A 126 -1.65 -42.13 25.23
C GLY A 126 -1.00 -41.77 23.89
N ASN A 127 -1.13 -42.68 22.91
CA ASN A 127 -0.68 -42.41 21.55
C ASN A 127 -1.64 -41.44 20.85
N ILE A 128 -1.11 -40.29 20.41
CA ILE A 128 -1.85 -39.23 19.69
C ILE A 128 -1.48 -39.15 18.20
N ASP A 129 -0.74 -40.13 17.65
CA ASP A 129 -0.26 -40.12 16.26
C ASP A 129 -1.40 -40.05 15.23
N HIS A 130 -2.61 -40.45 15.64
CA HIS A 130 -3.81 -40.36 14.81
C HIS A 130 -4.33 -38.92 14.67
N LEU A 131 -3.98 -38.01 15.58
CA LEU A 131 -4.31 -36.58 15.49
C LEU A 131 -3.25 -35.86 14.66
N GLN A 132 -3.67 -35.27 13.54
CA GLN A 132 -2.78 -34.60 12.59
C GLN A 132 -3.24 -33.17 12.34
N THR A 133 -2.33 -32.32 11.90
CA THR A 133 -2.63 -30.92 11.56
C THR A 133 -2.35 -30.63 10.10
N THR A 134 -3.23 -29.89 9.46
CA THR A 134 -3.02 -29.33 8.11
C THR A 134 -3.43 -27.86 8.09
N LEU A 135 -2.96 -27.12 7.08
CA LEU A 135 -3.49 -25.80 6.77
C LEU A 135 -4.69 -25.93 5.84
N ALA A 136 -5.65 -25.03 6.00
CA ALA A 136 -6.78 -24.86 5.09
C ALA A 136 -6.95 -23.38 4.75
N ASP A 137 -6.95 -23.07 3.46
CA ASP A 137 -7.01 -21.70 2.96
C ASP A 137 -8.36 -21.48 2.27
N GLU A 138 -9.23 -20.65 2.85
CA GLU A 138 -10.57 -20.34 2.32
C GLU A 138 -10.63 -18.91 1.77
N PRO A 139 -11.10 -18.69 0.53
CA PRO A 139 -11.37 -17.34 0.04
C PRO A 139 -12.55 -16.72 0.79
N VAL A 140 -12.49 -15.42 1.06
CA VAL A 140 -13.62 -14.65 1.57
C VAL A 140 -14.44 -14.11 0.41
N PRO A 141 -15.79 -14.30 0.40
CA PRO A 141 -16.65 -13.73 -0.63
C PRO A 141 -16.47 -12.21 -0.74
N ASP A 142 -16.47 -11.70 -1.96
CA ASP A 142 -16.38 -10.26 -2.29
C ASP A 142 -15.11 -9.55 -1.75
N SER A 143 -14.06 -10.31 -1.42
CA SER A 143 -12.78 -9.78 -0.94
C SER A 143 -11.60 -10.55 -1.55
N SER A 144 -10.46 -9.88 -1.65
CA SER A 144 -9.17 -10.52 -1.94
C SER A 144 -8.61 -11.31 -0.75
N PHE A 145 -9.24 -11.19 0.41
CA PHE A 145 -8.79 -11.81 1.64
C PHE A 145 -9.00 -13.33 1.63
N ARG A 146 -7.96 -14.08 2.00
CA ARG A 146 -8.05 -15.52 2.27
C ARG A 146 -7.87 -15.77 3.76
N LYS A 147 -8.76 -16.56 4.34
CA LYS A 147 -8.65 -17.02 5.71
C LYS A 147 -7.87 -18.32 5.73
N ASN A 148 -6.70 -18.29 6.34
CA ASN A 148 -5.97 -19.51 6.63
C ASN A 148 -6.39 -20.01 8.02
N TYR A 149 -6.64 -21.31 8.11
CA TYR A 149 -6.97 -21.99 9.34
C TYR A 149 -5.99 -23.13 9.58
N LEU A 150 -5.66 -23.36 10.85
CA LEU A 150 -5.05 -24.61 11.25
C LEU A 150 -6.14 -25.63 11.54
N VAL A 151 -6.16 -26.72 10.79
CA VAL A 151 -7.13 -27.81 10.97
C VAL A 151 -6.44 -28.95 11.69
N LEU A 152 -6.86 -29.22 12.93
CA LEU A 152 -6.52 -30.42 13.68
C LEU A 152 -7.58 -31.48 13.38
N TYR A 153 -7.19 -32.64 12.86
CA TYR A 153 -8.14 -33.67 12.45
C TYR A 153 -7.68 -35.06 12.89
N ASP A 154 -8.64 -35.98 12.97
CA ASP A 154 -8.38 -37.37 13.28
C ASP A 154 -8.25 -38.18 11.98
N THR A 155 -7.14 -38.91 11.84
CA THR A 155 -6.87 -39.77 10.68
C THR A 155 -7.69 -41.06 10.67
N VAL A 156 -8.30 -41.45 11.79
CA VAL A 156 -9.20 -42.61 11.87
C VAL A 156 -10.57 -42.25 11.27
N PRO A 157 -11.06 -42.96 10.24
CA PRO A 157 -12.37 -42.71 9.66
C PRO A 157 -13.49 -42.73 10.71
N GLY A 158 -14.33 -41.70 10.70
CA GLY A 158 -15.40 -41.50 11.69
C GLY A 158 -14.96 -40.84 13.01
N GLY A 159 -13.65 -40.70 13.25
CA GLY A 159 -13.08 -40.09 14.45
C GLY A 159 -13.03 -41.03 15.66
N THR A 160 -12.03 -40.83 16.52
CA THR A 160 -11.87 -41.55 17.79
C THR A 160 -12.67 -40.92 18.95
N GLY A 161 -13.25 -39.73 18.73
CA GLY A 161 -13.94 -38.95 19.77
C GLY A 161 -13.00 -38.09 20.63
N TYR A 162 -11.68 -38.12 20.41
CA TYR A 162 -10.73 -37.27 21.13
C TYR A 162 -11.00 -35.78 20.87
N LEU A 163 -11.24 -35.41 19.61
CA LEU A 163 -11.55 -34.03 19.23
C LEU A 163 -12.90 -33.58 19.79
N LYS A 164 -13.90 -34.46 19.76
CA LYS A 164 -15.19 -34.22 20.42
C LYS A 164 -15.05 -34.01 21.93
N GLN A 165 -14.11 -34.69 22.60
CA GLN A 165 -13.83 -34.47 24.02
C GLN A 165 -13.23 -33.08 24.28
N LEU A 166 -12.32 -32.61 23.40
CA LEU A 166 -11.74 -31.27 23.51
C LEU A 166 -12.78 -30.16 23.34
N MET A 167 -13.85 -30.45 22.59
CA MET A 167 -14.86 -29.48 22.16
C MET A 167 -16.16 -29.55 22.97
N ARG A 168 -16.19 -30.25 24.11
CA ARG A 168 -17.37 -30.29 25.00
C ARG A 168 -17.68 -28.93 25.64
N SER A 169 -16.65 -28.13 25.83
CA SER A 169 -16.70 -26.73 26.26
C SER A 169 -15.39 -26.08 25.80
N GLU A 170 -15.18 -24.81 26.14
CA GLU A 170 -13.93 -24.09 25.84
C GLU A 170 -12.74 -24.55 26.71
N GLU A 171 -13.00 -25.04 27.93
CA GLU A 171 -11.97 -25.38 28.91
C GLU A 171 -11.00 -26.50 28.48
N PRO A 172 -11.42 -27.66 27.94
CA PRO A 172 -10.51 -28.77 27.67
C PRO A 172 -9.41 -28.44 26.66
N LEU A 173 -9.70 -27.57 25.67
CA LEU A 173 -8.70 -27.08 24.72
C LEU A 173 -7.76 -26.07 25.39
N MET A 174 -8.27 -25.22 26.30
CA MET A 174 -7.42 -24.33 27.09
C MET A 174 -6.48 -25.10 28.01
N GLU A 175 -6.96 -26.19 28.64
CA GLU A 175 -6.12 -27.08 29.46
C GLU A 175 -4.99 -27.72 28.64
N VAL A 176 -5.21 -28.00 27.35
CA VAL A 176 -4.15 -28.47 26.43
C VAL A 176 -3.08 -27.39 26.26
N PHE A 177 -3.47 -26.13 26.03
CA PHE A 177 -2.54 -25.01 25.92
C PHE A 177 -1.79 -24.73 27.22
N GLU A 178 -2.48 -24.77 28.37
CA GLU A 178 -1.87 -24.59 29.70
C GLU A 178 -0.83 -25.70 29.99
N ALA A 179 -1.15 -26.95 29.65
CA ALA A 179 -0.24 -28.07 29.81
C ALA A 179 1.03 -27.92 28.94
N ALA A 180 0.87 -27.47 27.69
CA ALA A 180 2.00 -27.17 26.81
C ALA A 180 2.87 -26.03 27.37
N LEU A 181 2.24 -24.92 27.74
CA LEU A 181 2.91 -23.73 28.27
C LEU A 181 3.71 -24.05 29.54
N LYS A 182 3.16 -24.87 30.45
CA LYS A 182 3.85 -25.33 31.66
C LYS A 182 5.13 -26.09 31.34
N VAL A 183 5.10 -26.98 30.34
CA VAL A 183 6.29 -27.75 29.93
C VAL A 183 7.34 -26.86 29.27
N LEU A 184 6.92 -25.92 28.42
CA LEU A 184 7.84 -25.00 27.73
C LEU A 184 8.56 -24.08 28.74
N ARG A 185 7.85 -23.56 29.74
CA ARG A 185 8.42 -22.69 30.79
C ARG A 185 9.32 -23.44 31.77
N ALA A 186 9.03 -24.71 32.06
CA ALA A 186 9.79 -25.50 33.03
C ALA A 186 10.96 -26.29 32.42
N CYS A 187 11.23 -26.17 31.12
CA CYS A 187 12.25 -27.00 30.46
C CYS A 187 13.67 -26.53 30.80
N ASP A 188 14.56 -27.48 31.12
CA ASP A 188 15.97 -27.20 31.46
C ASP A 188 16.73 -26.47 30.34
N CYS A 189 16.33 -26.61 29.07
CA CYS A 189 16.95 -25.89 27.97
C CYS A 189 16.73 -24.37 28.03
N ASN A 190 15.94 -23.86 28.98
CA ASN A 190 15.77 -22.44 29.24
C ASN A 190 17.01 -21.81 29.89
N GLN A 191 17.92 -22.62 30.43
CA GLN A 191 19.17 -22.15 31.06
C GLN A 191 20.29 -21.87 30.06
N ASP A 192 20.10 -22.22 28.79
CA ASP A 192 21.11 -22.07 27.73
C ASP A 192 20.65 -20.98 26.74
N PRO A 193 21.31 -19.80 26.72
CA PRO A 193 20.94 -18.68 25.84
C PRO A 193 21.01 -19.01 24.35
N GLU A 194 21.81 -20.01 23.95
CA GLU A 194 21.96 -20.44 22.55
C GLU A 194 20.84 -21.42 22.11
N LYS A 195 19.93 -21.81 23.02
CA LYS A 195 18.86 -22.78 22.73
C LYS A 195 17.47 -22.19 22.82
N ASP A 196 16.76 -22.22 21.70
CA ASP A 196 15.35 -21.82 21.58
C ASP A 196 14.41 -23.04 21.40
N GLY A 197 14.70 -24.11 22.14
CA GLY A 197 13.94 -25.36 22.14
C GLY A 197 14.82 -26.62 22.14
N CYS A 198 14.23 -27.77 22.44
CA CYS A 198 14.91 -29.06 22.37
C CYS A 198 13.92 -30.21 22.12
N TYR A 199 14.40 -31.44 21.92
CA TYR A 199 13.56 -32.63 21.74
C TYR A 199 12.70 -32.99 22.96
N ARG A 200 13.05 -32.54 24.18
CA ARG A 200 12.24 -32.79 25.38
C ARG A 200 11.00 -31.89 25.47
N CYS A 201 11.03 -30.71 24.84
CA CYS A 201 9.92 -29.77 24.85
C CYS A 201 9.24 -29.64 23.48
N LEU A 202 9.97 -29.26 22.43
CA LEU A 202 9.36 -28.77 21.18
C LEU A 202 9.75 -29.57 19.93
N TYR A 203 10.97 -30.12 19.85
CA TYR A 203 11.51 -30.65 18.58
C TYR A 203 11.01 -32.07 18.26
N ALA A 204 10.52 -32.82 19.25
CA ALA A 204 10.00 -34.17 19.05
C ALA A 204 8.65 -34.24 18.32
N TYR A 205 7.97 -33.11 18.16
CA TYR A 205 6.62 -33.04 17.61
C TYR A 205 6.63 -32.48 16.18
N ARG A 206 7.61 -32.88 15.36
CA ARG A 206 7.87 -32.34 14.01
C ARG A 206 8.10 -33.42 12.96
N THR A 207 7.86 -33.04 11.71
CA THR A 207 8.45 -33.68 10.52
C THR A 207 9.83 -33.07 10.25
N SER A 208 10.80 -33.90 9.83
CA SER A 208 12.25 -33.58 9.76
C SER A 208 12.64 -32.37 8.90
N PHE A 209 11.75 -31.88 8.02
CA PHE A 209 12.04 -30.76 7.11
C PHE A 209 11.89 -29.36 7.73
N ASN A 210 11.15 -29.20 8.83
CA ASN A 210 10.76 -27.87 9.35
C ASN A 210 11.54 -27.44 10.61
N MET A 211 12.74 -27.99 10.85
CA MET A 211 13.45 -27.78 12.11
C MET A 211 13.96 -26.34 12.33
N ALA A 212 14.34 -25.65 11.25
CA ALA A 212 14.93 -24.30 11.32
C ALA A 212 13.91 -23.19 11.68
N GLY A 213 12.61 -23.42 11.46
CA GLY A 213 11.58 -22.41 11.60
C GLY A 213 10.75 -22.58 12.87
N THR A 214 11.30 -22.94 14.02
CA THR A 214 10.45 -23.17 15.20
C THR A 214 11.15 -22.80 16.49
N SER A 215 10.42 -22.08 17.34
CA SER A 215 10.94 -21.36 18.49
C SER A 215 10.09 -21.60 19.72
N ARG A 216 10.75 -21.91 20.84
CA ARG A 216 10.11 -22.04 22.15
C ARG A 216 9.56 -20.69 22.60
N GLU A 217 10.33 -19.62 22.47
CA GLU A 217 9.89 -18.28 22.88
C GLU A 217 8.64 -17.85 22.12
N THR A 218 8.63 -18.02 20.80
CA THR A 218 7.45 -17.74 19.97
C THR A 218 6.25 -18.60 20.37
N ALA A 219 6.45 -19.89 20.68
CA ALA A 219 5.37 -20.75 21.17
C ALA A 219 4.79 -20.27 22.51
N ILE A 220 5.66 -19.86 23.44
CA ILE A 220 5.26 -19.31 24.75
C ILE A 220 4.45 -18.04 24.55
N GLU A 221 4.94 -17.10 23.73
CA GLU A 221 4.27 -15.84 23.42
C GLU A 221 2.84 -16.07 22.90
N LEU A 222 2.67 -16.97 21.91
CA LEU A 222 1.36 -17.27 21.32
C LEU A 222 0.40 -17.91 22.32
N LEU A 223 0.85 -18.95 23.05
CA LEU A 223 0.00 -19.64 24.02
C LEU A 223 -0.37 -18.73 25.19
N ASP A 224 0.57 -17.94 25.70
CA ASP A 224 0.32 -16.97 26.77
C ASP A 224 -0.67 -15.88 26.32
N GLY A 225 -0.52 -15.40 25.08
CA GLY A 225 -1.46 -14.45 24.47
C GLY A 225 -2.88 -14.99 24.39
N ILE A 226 -3.06 -16.24 23.94
CA ILE A 226 -4.38 -16.90 23.88
C ILE A 226 -4.96 -17.09 25.28
N LEU A 227 -4.16 -17.62 26.22
CA LEU A 227 -4.63 -17.94 27.58
C LEU A 227 -4.99 -16.71 28.40
N LYS A 228 -4.27 -15.59 28.23
CA LYS A 228 -4.63 -14.30 28.84
C LYS A 228 -6.01 -13.79 28.44
N HIS A 229 -6.49 -14.19 27.26
CA HIS A 229 -7.77 -13.76 26.70
C HIS A 229 -8.86 -14.84 26.78
N LYS A 230 -8.63 -15.93 27.53
CA LYS A 230 -9.58 -17.05 27.60
C LYS A 230 -10.97 -16.65 28.10
N GLU A 231 -11.05 -15.72 29.05
CA GLU A 231 -12.32 -15.22 29.60
C GLU A 231 -13.07 -14.29 28.63
N LYS A 232 -12.43 -13.85 27.53
CA LYS A 232 -13.02 -13.00 26.49
C LYS A 232 -13.46 -13.81 25.26
N LEU A 233 -13.62 -15.12 25.40
CA LEU A 233 -14.19 -15.95 24.35
C LEU A 233 -15.69 -15.65 24.22
N ILE A 234 -16.14 -15.46 22.98
CA ILE A 234 -17.55 -15.29 22.65
C ILE A 234 -17.97 -16.45 21.76
N GLN A 235 -19.19 -16.93 21.96
CA GLN A 235 -19.77 -17.95 21.11
C GLN A 235 -20.26 -17.32 19.80
N ILE A 236 -19.92 -17.95 18.68
CA ILE A 236 -20.31 -17.53 17.33
C ILE A 236 -20.78 -18.75 16.54
N ASP A 237 -21.55 -18.52 15.47
CA ASP A 237 -22.05 -19.61 14.62
C ASP A 237 -20.95 -20.28 13.79
N THR A 238 -20.04 -19.49 13.24
CA THR A 238 -18.93 -19.99 12.42
C THR A 238 -17.75 -19.04 12.37
N LEU A 239 -16.53 -19.60 12.36
CA LEU A 239 -15.31 -18.82 12.14
C LEU A 239 -15.27 -18.14 10.76
N LYS A 240 -16.07 -18.60 9.79
CA LYS A 240 -16.17 -17.98 8.45
C LYS A 240 -16.59 -16.52 8.51
N ASN A 241 -17.29 -16.09 9.55
CA ASN A 241 -17.79 -14.71 9.67
C ASN A 241 -16.85 -13.80 10.48
N VAL A 242 -15.81 -14.36 11.12
CA VAL A 242 -14.88 -13.59 11.97
C VAL A 242 -13.95 -12.75 11.09
N LYS A 243 -13.93 -11.43 11.27
CA LYS A 243 -12.98 -10.55 10.59
C LYS A 243 -11.60 -10.70 11.25
N VAL A 244 -10.58 -11.05 10.47
CA VAL A 244 -9.23 -11.40 10.96
C VAL A 244 -8.37 -10.15 11.20
N ASN A 245 -8.84 -8.98 10.77
CA ASN A 245 -8.36 -7.67 11.14
C ASN A 245 -9.52 -6.71 10.87
N ALA A 246 -10.17 -6.12 11.87
CA ALA A 246 -11.27 -5.18 11.60
C ALA A 246 -10.78 -3.90 10.89
N LEU A 247 -9.47 -3.65 10.92
CA LEU A 247 -8.83 -2.44 10.41
C LEU A 247 -8.41 -2.50 8.94
N PHE A 248 -8.20 -3.70 8.38
CA PHE A 248 -7.64 -3.90 7.04
C PHE A 248 -8.58 -4.75 6.19
N ASP A 249 -8.74 -4.39 4.91
CA ASP A 249 -9.59 -5.13 3.98
C ASP A 249 -8.80 -6.22 3.23
N SER A 250 -7.46 -6.16 3.22
CA SER A 250 -6.59 -7.11 2.54
C SER A 250 -5.31 -7.47 3.32
N GLU A 251 -4.70 -8.63 2.98
CA GLU A 251 -3.38 -9.01 3.50
C GLU A 251 -2.30 -7.99 3.10
N LEU A 252 -2.40 -7.46 1.88
CA LEU A 252 -1.42 -6.54 1.32
C LEU A 252 -1.32 -5.25 2.15
N GLU A 253 -2.44 -4.71 2.62
CA GLU A 253 -2.49 -3.55 3.51
C GLU A 253 -1.77 -3.81 4.85
N ALA A 254 -2.01 -4.97 5.46
CA ALA A 254 -1.36 -5.34 6.71
C ALA A 254 0.17 -5.49 6.51
N ARG A 255 0.57 -6.09 5.38
CA ARG A 255 1.98 -6.19 4.98
C ARG A 255 2.60 -4.84 4.68
N PHE A 256 1.85 -3.89 4.14
CA PHE A 256 2.35 -2.54 3.91
C PHE A 256 2.74 -1.85 5.23
N VAL A 257 1.88 -1.93 6.25
CA VAL A 257 2.16 -1.33 7.57
C VAL A 257 3.39 -1.96 8.24
N GLU A 258 3.50 -3.29 8.21
CA GLU A 258 4.67 -4.00 8.72
C GLU A 258 5.95 -3.68 7.89
N ALA A 259 5.82 -3.48 6.58
CA ALA A 259 6.93 -3.10 5.72
C ALA A 259 7.48 -1.70 6.06
N LEU A 260 6.62 -0.76 6.45
CA LEU A 260 7.06 0.54 6.97
C LEU A 260 7.90 0.37 8.23
N GLN A 261 7.46 -0.46 9.18
CA GLN A 261 8.19 -0.72 10.42
C GLN A 261 9.54 -1.39 10.16
N ARG A 262 9.61 -2.31 9.19
CA ARG A 262 10.86 -2.99 8.77
C ARG A 262 11.83 -2.10 8.02
N SER A 263 11.40 -0.94 7.54
CA SER A 263 12.26 0.02 6.86
C SER A 263 13.24 0.73 7.81
N ARG A 264 13.13 0.48 9.12
CA ARG A 264 14.06 0.99 10.14
C ARG A 264 15.48 0.48 9.88
N SER A 265 16.42 1.42 9.81
CA SER A 265 17.86 1.17 9.87
C SER A 265 18.52 2.18 10.80
N ASP A 266 19.82 2.03 11.06
CA ASP A 266 20.58 3.02 11.85
C ASP A 266 20.59 4.40 11.17
N ASP A 267 20.62 4.43 9.83
CA ASP A 267 20.59 5.65 9.03
C ASP A 267 19.17 6.19 8.78
N LEU A 268 18.13 5.37 8.99
CA LEU A 268 16.72 5.74 8.80
C LEU A 268 15.89 5.31 10.02
N PRO A 269 15.91 6.10 11.11
CA PRO A 269 15.10 5.80 12.29
C PRO A 269 13.61 5.91 11.95
N VAL A 270 12.89 4.81 12.17
CA VAL A 270 11.45 4.70 11.96
C VAL A 270 10.78 4.22 13.24
N THR A 271 9.69 4.88 13.62
CA THR A 271 8.82 4.47 14.73
C THR A 271 7.39 4.40 14.24
N LEU A 272 6.72 3.29 14.49
CA LEU A 272 5.31 3.09 14.19
C LEU A 272 4.61 2.67 15.48
N SER A 273 3.52 3.34 15.81
CA SER A 273 2.71 3.06 17.00
C SER A 273 1.24 3.18 16.68
N LYS A 274 0.38 2.43 17.38
CA LYS A 274 -1.07 2.56 17.22
C LYS A 274 -1.53 3.92 17.77
N SER A 275 -2.49 4.55 17.10
CA SER A 275 -3.08 5.82 17.51
C SER A 275 -4.57 5.86 17.12
N VAL A 276 -5.33 6.78 17.69
CA VAL A 276 -6.67 7.11 17.18
C VAL A 276 -6.52 8.27 16.18
N VAL A 277 -7.08 8.12 14.99
CA VAL A 277 -7.05 9.12 13.91
C VAL A 277 -8.49 9.32 13.44
N ASN A 278 -9.01 10.54 13.50
CA ASN A 278 -10.39 10.89 13.13
C ASN A 278 -11.46 9.97 13.77
N GLY A 279 -11.26 9.64 15.06
CA GLY A 279 -12.19 8.79 15.82
C GLY A 279 -12.16 7.30 15.45
N LYS A 280 -11.22 6.87 14.60
CA LYS A 280 -11.02 5.46 14.21
C LYS A 280 -9.62 4.99 14.62
N PRO A 281 -9.40 3.67 14.78
CA PRO A 281 -8.06 3.16 15.00
C PRO A 281 -7.19 3.38 13.75
N GLY A 282 -5.96 3.82 13.98
CA GLY A 282 -4.96 4.06 12.95
C GLY A 282 -3.55 3.99 13.53
N TYR A 283 -2.60 4.66 12.89
CA TYR A 283 -1.21 4.65 13.34
C TYR A 283 -0.62 6.05 13.41
N PHE A 284 0.29 6.24 14.35
CA PHE A 284 1.25 7.34 14.34
C PHE A 284 2.58 6.80 13.83
N PHE A 285 3.05 7.39 12.73
CA PHE A 285 4.27 7.01 12.03
C PHE A 285 5.26 8.16 12.06
N LYS A 286 6.46 7.91 12.56
CA LYS A 286 7.56 8.87 12.59
C LYS A 286 8.74 8.31 11.80
N ILE A 287 9.25 9.09 10.86
CA ILE A 287 10.42 8.80 10.05
C ILE A 287 11.39 9.96 10.18
N VAL A 288 12.56 9.71 10.77
CA VAL A 288 13.54 10.75 11.11
C VAL A 288 12.89 11.85 11.97
N ASP A 289 12.71 13.05 11.42
CA ASP A 289 12.12 14.22 12.05
C ASP A 289 10.66 14.47 11.63
N ARG A 290 10.17 13.75 10.62
CA ARG A 290 8.80 13.88 10.12
C ARG A 290 7.85 12.91 10.82
N ALA A 291 6.63 13.38 11.08
CA ALA A 291 5.59 12.59 11.73
C ALA A 291 4.27 12.67 10.96
N TRP A 292 3.57 11.54 10.90
CA TRP A 292 2.37 11.33 10.12
C TRP A 292 1.33 10.56 10.93
N TYR A 293 0.07 10.97 10.83
CA TYR A 293 -1.07 10.15 11.21
C TYR A 293 -1.55 9.35 10.00
N ILE A 294 -1.62 8.03 10.15
CA ILE A 294 -2.12 7.11 9.13
C ILE A 294 -3.56 6.77 9.47
N GLU A 295 -4.49 7.28 8.67
CA GLU A 295 -5.89 6.83 8.69
C GLU A 295 -6.08 5.72 7.66
N LEU A 296 -6.86 4.69 8.01
CA LEU A 296 -7.12 3.54 7.15
C LEU A 296 -8.50 3.67 6.51
N GLN A 297 -8.64 3.07 5.32
CA GLN A 297 -9.94 2.81 4.68
C GLN A 297 -10.77 4.08 4.50
N VAL A 298 -10.14 5.14 3.99
CA VAL A 298 -10.71 6.49 3.86
C VAL A 298 -11.53 6.58 2.58
N LYS A 299 -12.81 6.89 2.72
CA LYS A 299 -13.67 7.22 1.57
C LYS A 299 -13.38 8.65 1.15
N LEU A 300 -13.11 8.85 -0.13
CA LEU A 300 -12.90 10.15 -0.74
C LEU A 300 -13.99 10.39 -1.78
N GLY A 301 -14.66 11.55 -1.70
CA GLY A 301 -15.74 11.91 -2.61
C GLY A 301 -15.82 13.40 -2.92
N PRO A 302 -16.96 13.88 -3.44
CA PRO A 302 -17.15 15.28 -3.81
C PRO A 302 -16.89 16.26 -2.67
N ASP A 303 -17.25 15.90 -1.44
CA ASP A 303 -17.01 16.71 -0.23
C ASP A 303 -15.50 16.91 0.03
N ASP A 304 -14.69 15.91 -0.35
CA ASP A 304 -13.22 15.98 -0.28
C ASP A 304 -12.60 16.67 -1.51
N GLY A 305 -13.41 17.15 -2.45
CA GLY A 305 -12.97 17.71 -3.73
C GLY A 305 -12.58 16.67 -4.79
N VAL A 306 -12.91 15.39 -4.56
CA VAL A 306 -12.59 14.27 -5.46
C VAL A 306 -13.82 13.93 -6.30
N SER A 307 -13.71 14.07 -7.62
CA SER A 307 -14.86 13.92 -8.54
C SER A 307 -15.29 12.48 -8.80
N VAL A 308 -14.39 11.51 -8.59
CA VAL A 308 -14.67 10.09 -8.74
C VAL A 308 -14.53 9.44 -7.36
N PRO A 309 -15.64 8.99 -6.75
CA PRO A 309 -15.58 8.37 -5.43
C PRO A 309 -14.60 7.20 -5.41
N SER A 310 -13.79 7.17 -4.36
CA SER A 310 -12.80 6.11 -4.15
C SER A 310 -12.68 5.79 -2.67
N LYS A 311 -12.12 4.62 -2.38
CA LYS A 311 -11.78 4.21 -1.02
C LYS A 311 -10.28 3.98 -1.00
N ALA A 312 -9.55 4.90 -0.39
CA ALA A 312 -8.12 4.79 -0.19
C ALA A 312 -7.81 3.79 0.92
N ASP A 313 -6.78 2.97 0.72
CA ASP A 313 -6.32 2.04 1.74
C ASP A 313 -5.74 2.80 2.94
N PHE A 314 -4.94 3.82 2.65
CA PHE A 314 -4.35 4.70 3.66
C PHE A 314 -4.37 6.16 3.24
N VAL A 315 -4.52 7.05 4.22
CA VAL A 315 -4.25 8.49 4.05
C VAL A 315 -3.28 8.94 5.15
N PHE A 316 -2.10 9.35 4.72
CA PHE A 316 -1.05 9.90 5.58
C PHE A 316 -1.28 11.39 5.71
N ARG A 317 -1.59 11.84 6.93
CA ARG A 317 -1.77 13.25 7.27
C ARG A 317 -0.56 13.75 8.05
N PRO A 318 0.00 14.92 7.72
CA PRO A 318 1.10 15.48 8.50
C PRO A 318 0.63 15.69 9.95
N ALA A 319 1.44 15.26 10.92
CA ALA A 319 1.09 15.39 12.33
C ALA A 319 1.24 16.82 12.86
N ARG A 320 1.93 17.69 12.12
CA ARG A 320 2.15 19.10 12.46
C ARG A 320 1.37 19.98 11.49
N ALA A 321 0.41 20.75 12.00
CA ALA A 321 -0.45 21.63 11.17
C ALA A 321 0.31 22.76 10.45
N GLN A 322 1.49 23.16 10.96
CA GLN A 322 2.34 24.20 10.35
C GLN A 322 3.05 23.72 9.08
N ASP A 323 3.17 22.41 8.89
CA ASP A 323 3.73 21.84 7.69
C ASP A 323 2.67 21.97 6.58
N LYS A 324 2.87 22.89 5.62
CA LYS A 324 1.99 23.07 4.44
C LYS A 324 2.13 21.93 3.43
N ILE A 325 2.08 20.68 3.91
CA ILE A 325 2.24 19.46 3.14
C ILE A 325 0.86 18.89 2.88
N LEU A 326 0.58 18.52 1.63
CA LEU A 326 -0.67 17.85 1.29
C LEU A 326 -0.70 16.44 1.89
N PRO A 327 -1.85 15.96 2.40
CA PRO A 327 -2.00 14.56 2.77
C PRO A 327 -1.71 13.63 1.58
N ILE A 328 -1.17 12.45 1.87
CA ILE A 328 -0.78 11.47 0.86
C ILE A 328 -1.76 10.31 0.91
N VAL A 329 -2.46 10.10 -0.20
CA VAL A 329 -3.35 8.96 -0.41
C VAL A 329 -2.53 7.78 -0.92
N ILE A 330 -2.65 6.61 -0.31
CA ILE A 330 -1.93 5.40 -0.71
C ILE A 330 -2.92 4.31 -1.11
N PHE A 331 -2.65 3.70 -2.26
CA PHE A 331 -3.29 2.49 -2.75
C PHE A 331 -2.29 1.35 -2.78
N THR A 332 -2.71 0.19 -2.29
CA THR A 332 -1.96 -1.05 -2.23
C THR A 332 -2.69 -2.13 -3.02
N ASP A 333 -2.26 -2.34 -4.27
CA ASP A 333 -3.03 -3.10 -5.25
C ASP A 333 -2.38 -4.44 -5.59
N GLY A 334 -3.16 -5.51 -5.55
CA GLY A 334 -2.77 -6.82 -6.07
C GLY A 334 -3.17 -6.98 -7.55
N PHE A 335 -2.23 -7.25 -8.45
CA PHE A 335 -2.49 -7.36 -9.90
C PHE A 335 -3.68 -8.29 -10.22
N PHE A 336 -3.75 -9.46 -9.57
CA PHE A 336 -4.83 -10.43 -9.77
C PHE A 336 -6.25 -9.83 -9.58
N TYR A 337 -6.41 -8.86 -8.68
CA TYR A 337 -7.70 -8.25 -8.37
C TYR A 337 -7.97 -6.97 -9.15
N HIS A 338 -6.90 -6.26 -9.55
CA HIS A 338 -7.01 -4.96 -10.21
C HIS A 338 -6.90 -5.06 -11.73
N LYS A 339 -6.42 -6.18 -12.29
CA LYS A 339 -6.24 -6.35 -13.74
C LYS A 339 -7.51 -6.03 -14.53
N ASP A 340 -8.69 -6.35 -14.02
CA ASP A 340 -9.95 -6.17 -14.74
C ASP A 340 -10.61 -4.79 -14.55
N ARG A 341 -10.00 -3.91 -13.77
CA ARG A 341 -10.55 -2.59 -13.42
C ARG A 341 -9.52 -1.46 -13.46
N ILE A 342 -8.39 -1.66 -14.15
CA ILE A 342 -7.28 -0.68 -14.25
C ILE A 342 -7.80 0.70 -14.68
N GLY A 343 -8.72 0.76 -15.65
CA GLY A 343 -9.29 2.04 -16.09
C GLY A 343 -10.03 2.81 -14.98
N LEU A 344 -10.91 2.15 -14.22
CA LEU A 344 -11.58 2.75 -13.07
C LEU A 344 -10.59 3.17 -11.97
N ASP A 345 -9.58 2.35 -11.76
CA ASP A 345 -8.55 2.57 -10.75
C ASP A 345 -7.68 3.79 -11.07
N MET A 346 -7.31 3.98 -12.33
CA MET A 346 -6.57 5.15 -12.79
C MET A 346 -7.44 6.41 -12.82
N ALA A 347 -8.72 6.27 -13.19
CA ALA A 347 -9.73 7.30 -13.07
C ALA A 347 -9.81 7.88 -11.64
N GLN A 348 -9.96 7.00 -10.64
CA GLN A 348 -9.99 7.39 -9.22
C GLN A 348 -8.72 8.13 -8.80
N ARG A 349 -7.55 7.62 -9.21
CA ARG A 349 -6.26 8.26 -8.94
C ARG A 349 -6.14 9.64 -9.56
N ALA A 350 -6.50 9.76 -10.83
CA ALA A 350 -6.51 11.04 -11.55
C ALA A 350 -7.43 12.05 -10.88
N ALA A 351 -8.62 11.65 -10.42
CA ALA A 351 -9.53 12.52 -9.70
C ALA A 351 -8.94 13.04 -8.38
N ILE A 352 -8.22 12.18 -7.64
CA ILE A 352 -7.55 12.55 -6.39
C ILE A 352 -6.43 13.56 -6.65
N VAL A 353 -5.51 13.29 -7.57
CA VAL A 353 -4.40 14.21 -7.89
C VAL A 353 -4.93 15.53 -8.45
N ARG A 354 -5.94 15.50 -9.32
CA ARG A 354 -6.55 16.71 -9.91
C ARG A 354 -7.36 17.53 -8.92
N SER A 355 -7.73 16.99 -7.75
CA SER A 355 -8.32 17.79 -6.68
C SER A 355 -7.36 18.87 -6.18
N GLY A 356 -6.04 18.65 -6.31
CA GLY A 356 -4.99 19.52 -5.79
C GLY A 356 -4.95 19.59 -4.26
N LYS A 357 -5.65 18.68 -3.57
CA LYS A 357 -5.71 18.56 -2.10
C LYS A 357 -4.88 17.39 -1.57
N TYR A 358 -4.43 16.49 -2.45
CA TYR A 358 -3.75 15.25 -2.07
C TYR A 358 -2.60 14.95 -3.02
N HIS A 359 -1.54 14.34 -2.48
CA HIS A 359 -0.61 13.53 -3.26
C HIS A 359 -1.10 12.08 -3.30
N LEU A 360 -0.64 11.30 -4.26
CA LEU A 360 -1.04 9.90 -4.41
C LEU A 360 0.17 8.98 -4.54
N TRP A 361 0.14 7.82 -3.91
CA TRP A 361 1.13 6.78 -4.10
C TRP A 361 0.47 5.43 -4.35
N SER A 362 0.81 4.79 -5.46
CA SER A 362 0.36 3.43 -5.78
C SER A 362 1.51 2.45 -5.58
N LEU A 363 1.24 1.38 -4.83
CA LEU A 363 2.18 0.29 -4.58
C LEU A 363 1.53 -1.02 -4.96
N SER A 364 2.25 -1.87 -5.70
CA SER A 364 1.76 -3.21 -6.00
C SER A 364 2.09 -4.22 -4.90
N TRP A 365 1.50 -5.41 -4.99
CA TRP A 365 1.93 -6.55 -4.16
C TRP A 365 3.44 -6.75 -4.17
N ARG A 366 4.06 -6.63 -5.34
CA ARG A 366 5.51 -6.84 -5.50
C ARG A 366 6.32 -5.75 -4.83
N ASP A 367 5.88 -4.50 -4.88
CA ASP A 367 6.55 -3.38 -4.19
C ASP A 367 6.63 -3.62 -2.67
N VAL A 368 5.52 -4.06 -2.07
CA VAL A 368 5.45 -4.38 -0.65
C VAL A 368 6.25 -5.63 -0.33
N GLU A 369 6.11 -6.70 -1.13
CA GLU A 369 6.81 -7.97 -0.91
C GLU A 369 8.32 -7.83 -1.00
N ASN A 370 8.81 -6.91 -1.83
CA ASN A 370 10.24 -6.62 -1.98
C ASN A 370 10.88 -6.07 -0.70
N ARG A 371 10.10 -5.71 0.34
CA ARG A 371 10.60 -5.38 1.70
C ARG A 371 10.83 -6.60 2.58
N TYR A 372 10.28 -7.75 2.20
CA TYR A 372 10.38 -9.00 2.93
C TYR A 372 11.35 -9.96 2.27
N LYS A 373 11.23 -10.08 0.95
CA LYS A 373 12.05 -10.96 0.12
C LYS A 373 12.23 -10.32 -1.24
N SER A 374 13.48 -10.24 -1.70
CA SER A 374 13.80 -9.73 -3.03
C SER A 374 12.92 -10.40 -4.10
N GLN A 375 12.21 -9.58 -4.87
CA GLN A 375 11.33 -10.02 -5.95
C GLN A 375 12.05 -10.07 -7.31
N GLY A 376 13.33 -9.71 -7.38
CA GLY A 376 14.05 -9.54 -8.65
C GLY A 376 13.52 -8.35 -9.45
N ASP A 377 13.58 -8.43 -10.78
CA ASP A 377 13.10 -7.39 -11.69
C ASP A 377 11.57 -7.56 -11.90
N TYR A 378 10.79 -6.99 -10.99
CA TYR A 378 9.32 -7.15 -10.97
C TYR A 378 8.56 -5.99 -11.64
N PHE A 379 9.26 -4.96 -12.09
CA PHE A 379 8.69 -3.82 -12.80
C PHE A 379 9.53 -3.47 -14.01
N GLU A 380 8.89 -3.05 -15.08
CA GLU A 380 9.57 -2.51 -16.25
C GLU A 380 9.99 -1.05 -15.96
N ASN A 381 11.27 -0.75 -16.13
CA ASN A 381 11.80 0.57 -15.79
C ASN A 381 11.72 1.53 -16.99
N PHE A 382 10.55 2.15 -17.17
CA PHE A 382 10.32 3.14 -18.22
C PHE A 382 11.05 4.48 -18.00
N MET A 383 11.94 4.60 -16.99
CA MET A 383 12.74 5.81 -16.84
C MET A 383 13.91 5.90 -17.82
N HIS A 384 14.25 4.81 -18.51
CA HIS A 384 15.34 4.74 -19.48
C HIS A 384 14.98 3.83 -20.66
N GLN A 385 15.47 4.18 -21.85
CA GLN A 385 15.47 3.26 -22.99
C GLN A 385 16.65 2.27 -22.86
N ASN A 386 16.37 0.97 -23.01
CA ASN A 386 17.37 -0.09 -23.20
C ASN A 386 18.42 -0.27 -22.08
N GLY A 387 18.05 -0.07 -20.81
CA GLY A 387 18.90 -0.48 -19.67
C GLY A 387 20.24 0.27 -19.52
N SER A 388 20.46 1.35 -20.26
CA SER A 388 21.63 2.22 -20.06
C SER A 388 21.44 3.14 -18.86
N SER A 389 22.50 3.43 -18.11
CA SER A 389 22.45 4.44 -17.05
C SER A 389 22.02 5.79 -17.63
N PRO A 390 21.27 6.62 -16.88
CA PRO A 390 21.07 8.00 -17.27
C PRO A 390 22.45 8.61 -17.54
N GLY A 391 22.66 9.09 -18.77
CA GLY A 391 23.95 9.66 -19.16
C GLY A 391 24.23 10.95 -18.39
N GLU A 392 25.44 11.51 -18.54
CA GLU A 392 25.89 12.76 -17.89
C GLU A 392 24.89 13.93 -18.04
N LYS A 393 24.11 13.94 -19.13
CA LYS A 393 23.06 14.94 -19.36
C LYS A 393 21.92 14.89 -18.35
N TYR A 394 21.54 13.71 -17.86
CA TYR A 394 20.46 13.57 -16.88
C TYR A 394 20.85 14.20 -15.55
N ASP A 395 22.04 13.87 -15.04
CA ASP A 395 22.56 14.45 -13.80
C ASP A 395 22.72 15.98 -13.93
N MET A 396 23.25 16.46 -15.05
CA MET A 396 23.36 17.88 -15.36
C MET A 396 21.99 18.59 -15.34
N PHE A 397 20.95 17.99 -15.92
CA PHE A 397 19.61 18.59 -15.90
C PHE A 397 18.99 18.54 -14.50
N LEU A 398 19.19 17.47 -13.73
CA LEU A 398 18.74 17.42 -12.34
C LEU A 398 19.40 18.49 -11.49
N GLU A 399 20.71 18.73 -11.66
CA GLU A 399 21.39 19.85 -11.00
C GLU A 399 20.81 21.19 -11.43
N HIS A 400 20.63 21.40 -12.73
CA HIS A 400 20.10 22.65 -13.28
C HIS A 400 18.71 23.01 -12.76
N TYR A 401 17.80 22.02 -12.67
CA TYR A 401 16.42 22.23 -12.21
C TYR A 401 16.23 22.00 -10.70
N GLY A 402 17.31 21.76 -9.92
CA GLY A 402 17.22 21.63 -8.46
C GLY A 402 16.71 20.28 -7.95
N ALA A 403 16.82 19.22 -8.75
CA ALA A 403 16.41 17.85 -8.43
C ALA A 403 17.60 16.88 -8.19
N ALA A 404 18.82 17.40 -7.97
CA ALA A 404 20.03 16.58 -7.77
C ALA A 404 19.92 15.57 -6.63
N SER A 405 19.17 15.89 -5.56
CA SER A 405 18.92 14.94 -4.47
C SER A 405 18.26 13.65 -4.99
N LEU A 406 17.46 13.71 -6.05
CA LEU A 406 16.79 12.56 -6.67
C LEU A 406 17.59 11.87 -7.78
N GLY A 407 18.90 12.15 -7.95
CA GLY A 407 19.73 11.58 -9.03
C GLY A 407 19.69 10.06 -9.22
N LYS A 408 19.47 9.30 -8.13
CA LYS A 408 19.44 7.83 -8.15
C LYS A 408 18.03 7.23 -8.11
N ILE A 409 16.96 8.02 -8.22
CA ILE A 409 15.59 7.47 -8.08
C ILE A 409 15.27 6.41 -9.12
N HIS A 410 15.87 6.50 -10.31
CA HIS A 410 15.68 5.52 -11.38
C HIS A 410 16.10 4.09 -11.00
N LYS A 411 16.99 3.93 -10.00
CA LYS A 411 17.44 2.62 -9.47
C LYS A 411 16.58 2.13 -8.30
N ALA A 412 15.71 2.98 -7.76
CA ALA A 412 14.87 2.67 -6.62
C ALA A 412 13.45 2.30 -7.07
N ASP A 413 12.80 1.44 -6.28
CA ASP A 413 11.41 1.08 -6.46
C ASP A 413 10.44 2.12 -5.86
N SER A 414 9.15 1.95 -6.18
CA SER A 414 8.06 2.84 -5.76
C SER A 414 7.94 2.97 -4.24
N PHE A 415 8.24 1.91 -3.48
CA PHE A 415 8.17 1.94 -2.02
C PHE A 415 9.31 2.76 -1.42
N ASN A 416 10.54 2.63 -1.95
CA ASN A 416 11.65 3.50 -1.55
C ASN A 416 11.38 4.97 -1.90
N TRP A 417 10.72 5.23 -3.03
CA TRP A 417 10.30 6.59 -3.37
C TRP A 417 9.30 7.15 -2.35
N LEU A 418 8.33 6.36 -1.91
CA LEU A 418 7.39 6.73 -0.86
C LEU A 418 8.13 7.08 0.45
N LEU A 419 9.04 6.23 0.92
CA LEU A 419 9.81 6.50 2.15
C LEU A 419 10.58 7.82 2.05
N ARG A 420 11.17 8.08 0.88
CA ARG A 420 11.91 9.31 0.61
C ARG A 420 11.01 10.54 0.64
N PHE A 421 9.82 10.45 0.03
CA PHE A 421 8.83 11.52 0.08
C PHE A 421 8.28 11.74 1.50
N LEU A 422 8.03 10.67 2.25
CA LEU A 422 7.56 10.75 3.65
C LEU A 422 8.61 11.38 4.57
N GLN A 423 9.89 11.20 4.28
CA GLN A 423 10.99 11.87 4.98
C GLN A 423 11.07 13.35 4.60
N GLU A 424 11.12 13.63 3.29
CA GLU A 424 11.29 14.97 2.73
C GLU A 424 10.26 15.26 1.61
N PRO A 425 9.06 15.75 1.97
CA PRO A 425 7.97 15.99 1.02
C PRO A 425 8.18 17.31 0.29
N ALA A 426 9.17 17.33 -0.60
CA ALA A 426 9.58 18.50 -1.37
C ALA A 426 8.97 18.49 -2.78
N ASP A 427 7.72 18.94 -2.90
CA ASP A 427 6.94 18.95 -4.16
C ASP A 427 7.72 19.49 -5.36
N GLU A 428 8.46 20.60 -5.19
CA GLU A 428 9.22 21.23 -6.28
C GLU A 428 10.38 20.36 -6.77
N VAL A 429 11.04 19.61 -5.89
CA VAL A 429 12.13 18.70 -6.24
C VAL A 429 11.59 17.51 -7.05
N TRP A 430 10.44 16.96 -6.65
CA TRP A 430 9.77 15.89 -7.39
C TRP A 430 9.21 16.37 -8.73
N ARG A 431 8.65 17.59 -8.77
CA ARG A 431 8.21 18.25 -10.02
C ARG A 431 9.38 18.44 -10.99
N ALA A 432 10.50 18.94 -10.51
CA ALA A 432 11.72 19.10 -11.31
C ALA A 432 12.25 17.76 -11.80
N CYS A 433 12.26 16.72 -10.97
CA CYS A 433 12.67 15.39 -11.39
C CYS A 433 11.75 14.81 -12.48
N ALA A 434 10.43 14.99 -12.34
CA ALA A 434 9.46 14.59 -13.36
C ALA A 434 9.65 15.38 -14.66
N PHE A 435 9.91 16.69 -14.57
CA PHE A 435 10.19 17.54 -15.71
C PHE A 435 11.44 17.09 -16.47
N VAL A 436 12.55 16.84 -15.76
CA VAL A 436 13.79 16.34 -16.35
C VAL A 436 13.57 14.99 -17.03
N HIS A 437 12.81 14.09 -16.40
CA HIS A 437 12.47 12.82 -17.04
C HIS A 437 11.62 13.02 -18.32
N GLY A 438 10.66 13.95 -18.31
CA GLY A 438 9.92 14.36 -19.49
C GLY A 438 10.84 14.91 -20.59
N LEU A 439 11.85 15.71 -20.24
CA LEU A 439 12.87 16.20 -21.20
C LEU A 439 13.67 15.06 -21.83
N MET A 440 13.97 14.01 -21.07
CA MET A 440 14.69 12.83 -21.59
C MET A 440 13.84 11.97 -22.55
N THR A 441 12.53 12.18 -22.56
CA THR A 441 11.60 11.54 -23.50
C THR A 441 11.55 12.28 -24.85
N LEU A 442 12.05 13.53 -24.92
CA LEU A 442 12.02 14.33 -26.14
C LEU A 442 13.05 13.85 -27.17
N ASP A 443 12.65 13.80 -28.43
CA ASP A 443 13.55 13.54 -29.57
C ASP A 443 13.47 14.68 -30.58
N ALA A 444 14.31 15.70 -30.33
CA ALA A 444 14.40 16.86 -31.21
C ALA A 444 14.94 16.54 -32.61
N LYS A 445 15.54 15.36 -32.83
CA LYS A 445 16.00 14.94 -34.17
C LYS A 445 14.85 14.31 -34.95
N GLU A 446 14.13 13.38 -34.33
CA GLU A 446 13.00 12.69 -34.94
C GLU A 446 11.87 13.68 -35.29
N PHE A 447 11.55 14.60 -34.36
CA PHE A 447 10.45 15.56 -34.52
C PHE A 447 10.93 16.97 -34.89
N SER A 448 11.80 17.07 -35.89
CA SER A 448 12.42 18.34 -36.33
C SER A 448 11.68 19.07 -37.47
N THR A 449 10.71 18.42 -38.12
CA THR A 449 10.01 18.95 -39.30
C THR A 449 8.49 18.99 -39.09
N PRO A 450 7.77 19.90 -39.78
CA PRO A 450 6.31 19.94 -39.72
C PRO A 450 5.64 18.60 -40.08
N GLU A 451 6.21 17.84 -41.01
CA GLU A 451 5.70 16.51 -41.38
C GLU A 451 5.84 15.50 -40.23
N SER A 452 7.01 15.45 -39.58
CA SER A 452 7.24 14.58 -38.42
C SER A 452 6.36 14.94 -37.22
N VAL A 453 6.12 16.23 -36.97
CA VAL A 453 5.19 16.71 -35.95
C VAL A 453 3.73 16.38 -36.33
N GLY A 454 3.39 16.43 -37.62
CA GLY A 454 2.11 15.96 -38.13
C GLY A 454 1.87 14.47 -37.86
N LYS A 455 2.89 13.61 -38.04
CA LYS A 455 2.83 12.18 -37.69
C LYS A 455 2.66 11.96 -36.20
N TRP A 456 3.40 12.71 -35.37
CA TRP A 456 3.25 12.69 -33.91
C TRP A 456 1.82 13.07 -33.51
N THR A 457 1.27 14.15 -34.07
CA THR A 457 -0.10 14.62 -33.82
C THR A 457 -1.13 13.58 -34.25
N GLY A 458 -0.92 12.93 -35.41
CA GLY A 458 -1.76 11.82 -35.87
C GLY A 458 -1.79 10.67 -34.86
N LYS A 459 -0.62 10.26 -34.33
CA LYS A 459 -0.53 9.21 -33.30
C LYS A 459 -1.21 9.61 -31.98
N VAL A 460 -1.13 10.88 -31.58
CA VAL A 460 -1.85 11.39 -30.40
C VAL A 460 -3.36 11.25 -30.60
N ASN A 461 -3.89 11.69 -31.74
CA ASN A 461 -5.33 11.63 -32.03
C ASN A 461 -5.85 10.19 -32.14
N THR A 462 -5.02 9.21 -32.52
CA THR A 462 -5.43 7.81 -32.58
C THR A 462 -5.28 7.06 -31.26
N THR A 463 -4.47 7.58 -30.33
CA THR A 463 -4.19 6.91 -29.05
C THR A 463 -5.10 7.40 -27.92
N PHE A 464 -5.49 8.67 -27.95
CA PHE A 464 -6.23 9.30 -26.85
C PHE A 464 -7.58 9.85 -27.31
N SER A 465 -8.45 10.12 -26.34
CA SER A 465 -9.70 10.86 -26.59
C SER A 465 -9.40 12.27 -27.14
N GLU A 466 -10.40 12.85 -27.82
CA GLU A 466 -10.30 14.18 -28.44
C GLU A 466 -9.78 15.24 -27.46
N ARG A 467 -10.27 15.23 -26.22
CA ARG A 467 -9.87 16.19 -25.19
C ARG A 467 -8.40 16.07 -24.78
N VAL A 468 -7.94 14.84 -24.49
CA VAL A 468 -6.54 14.61 -24.11
C VAL A 468 -5.62 15.00 -25.28
N ALA A 469 -6.03 14.65 -26.50
CA ALA A 469 -5.33 15.07 -27.70
C ALA A 469 -5.24 16.60 -27.81
N ASP A 470 -6.35 17.32 -27.59
CA ASP A 470 -6.39 18.78 -27.64
C ASP A 470 -5.47 19.42 -26.59
N VAL A 471 -5.44 18.89 -25.37
CA VAL A 471 -4.52 19.37 -24.32
C VAL A 471 -3.05 19.16 -24.72
N MET A 472 -2.72 18.04 -25.38
CA MET A 472 -1.37 17.78 -25.90
C MET A 472 -0.99 18.72 -27.06
N LYS A 473 -1.97 19.10 -27.88
CA LYS A 473 -1.80 20.01 -29.02
C LYS A 473 -1.86 21.50 -28.62
N ALA A 474 -2.37 21.83 -27.42
CA ALA A 474 -2.58 23.19 -26.95
C ALA A 474 -1.25 23.96 -26.71
N SER A 475 -0.70 24.54 -27.78
CA SER A 475 0.24 25.66 -27.79
C SER A 475 0.59 26.01 -29.24
N ASP A 476 0.66 27.31 -29.55
CA ASP A 476 1.12 27.84 -30.84
C ASP A 476 2.64 28.11 -30.87
N GLY A 477 3.36 27.77 -29.78
CA GLY A 477 4.80 27.98 -29.63
C GLY A 477 5.66 26.94 -30.37
N ASP A 478 6.95 27.27 -30.51
CA ASP A 478 7.98 26.35 -31.04
C ASP A 478 8.25 25.22 -30.02
N GLY A 479 7.61 24.09 -30.25
CA GLY A 479 7.60 22.92 -29.37
C GLY A 479 8.77 21.96 -29.61
N LEU A 480 9.21 21.32 -28.54
CA LEU A 480 9.95 20.07 -28.57
C LEU A 480 8.96 18.92 -28.33
N TYR A 481 9.15 17.83 -29.05
CA TYR A 481 8.24 16.67 -29.02
C TYR A 481 9.02 15.39 -28.72
N GLY A 482 8.34 14.44 -28.10
CA GLY A 482 8.88 13.14 -27.72
C GLY A 482 7.81 12.07 -27.78
N LEU A 483 8.22 10.86 -28.11
CA LEU A 483 7.37 9.69 -28.14
C LEU A 483 8.20 8.47 -27.75
N PHE A 484 7.83 7.84 -26.63
CA PHE A 484 8.35 6.56 -26.20
C PHE A 484 7.26 5.49 -26.39
N GLU A 485 7.56 4.45 -27.17
CA GLU A 485 6.65 3.35 -27.47
C GLU A 485 7.29 2.04 -27.07
N VAL A 486 6.52 1.16 -26.43
CA VAL A 486 6.89 -0.22 -26.17
C VAL A 486 5.82 -1.12 -26.75
N ASP A 487 6.25 -2.06 -27.59
CA ASP A 487 5.41 -3.06 -28.21
C ASP A 487 5.76 -4.46 -27.67
N ASP A 488 4.81 -5.38 -27.76
CA ASP A 488 5.04 -6.80 -27.48
C ASP A 488 5.85 -7.48 -28.60
N ALA A 489 6.14 -8.77 -28.43
CA ALA A 489 6.85 -9.57 -29.43
C ALA A 489 6.11 -9.70 -30.77
N ALA A 490 4.81 -9.39 -30.81
CA ALA A 490 3.96 -9.40 -32.00
C ALA A 490 3.71 -7.98 -32.57
N SER A 491 4.48 -6.97 -32.11
CA SER A 491 4.33 -5.57 -32.53
C SER A 491 2.97 -4.96 -32.19
N LYS A 492 2.29 -5.45 -31.16
CA LYS A 492 1.13 -4.79 -30.56
C LYS A 492 1.60 -3.80 -29.49
N PRO A 493 0.99 -2.60 -29.41
CA PRO A 493 1.39 -1.62 -28.42
C PRO A 493 1.06 -2.09 -27.01
N LEU A 494 2.01 -1.93 -26.09
CA LEU A 494 1.85 -2.17 -24.65
C LEU A 494 1.78 -0.85 -23.87
N LEU A 495 2.63 0.11 -24.22
CA LEU A 495 2.67 1.42 -23.59
C LEU A 495 3.11 2.50 -24.59
N LYS A 496 2.45 3.66 -24.53
CA LYS A 496 2.89 4.86 -25.26
C LYS A 496 2.94 6.06 -24.33
N LEU A 497 4.08 6.75 -24.29
CA LEU A 497 4.30 7.99 -23.55
C LEU A 497 4.66 9.11 -24.52
N PHE A 498 3.77 10.09 -24.63
CA PHE A 498 3.95 11.29 -25.43
C PHE A 498 4.40 12.44 -24.53
N ALA A 499 5.36 13.22 -25.00
CA ALA A 499 5.87 14.41 -24.31
C ALA A 499 5.90 15.60 -25.26
N ARG A 500 5.54 16.78 -24.76
CA ARG A 500 5.71 18.05 -25.46
C ARG A 500 6.01 19.17 -24.47
N VAL A 501 6.91 20.06 -24.84
CA VAL A 501 7.15 21.32 -24.12
C VAL A 501 7.64 22.40 -25.07
N ASP A 502 7.24 23.65 -24.86
CA ASP A 502 7.74 24.77 -25.67
C ASP A 502 9.19 25.11 -25.30
N LYS A 503 10.03 25.42 -26.29
CA LYS A 503 11.44 25.78 -26.06
C LYS A 503 11.61 26.97 -25.11
N ALA A 504 10.66 27.91 -25.15
CA ALA A 504 10.63 29.05 -24.24
C ALA A 504 10.48 28.59 -22.78
N ALA A 505 9.57 27.64 -22.51
CA ALA A 505 9.34 27.12 -21.17
C ALA A 505 10.55 26.35 -20.63
N VAL A 506 11.27 25.61 -21.48
CA VAL A 506 12.55 24.98 -21.10
C VAL A 506 13.58 26.05 -20.72
N SER A 507 13.65 27.14 -21.48
CA SER A 507 14.61 28.22 -21.25
C SER A 507 14.31 29.03 -19.98
N THR A 508 13.03 29.21 -19.64
CA THR A 508 12.61 29.93 -18.43
C THR A 508 12.45 29.03 -17.21
N GLY A 509 12.55 27.71 -17.38
CA GLY A 509 12.27 26.72 -16.34
C GLY A 509 10.80 26.64 -15.92
N ASP A 510 9.87 26.98 -16.81
CA ASP A 510 8.43 26.84 -16.55
C ASP A 510 7.99 25.38 -16.73
N MET A 511 8.15 24.61 -15.66
CA MET A 511 7.83 23.17 -15.63
C MET A 511 6.34 22.88 -15.85
N ASP A 512 5.46 23.83 -15.54
CA ASP A 512 4.01 23.67 -15.67
C ASP A 512 3.56 23.61 -17.15
N GLN A 513 4.41 24.00 -18.10
CA GLN A 513 4.15 23.91 -19.55
C GLN A 513 4.44 22.52 -20.13
N MET A 514 5.08 21.62 -19.39
CA MET A 514 5.25 20.25 -19.85
C MET A 514 3.87 19.59 -20.01
N ARG A 515 3.64 18.97 -21.17
CA ARG A 515 2.47 18.15 -21.47
C ARG A 515 2.93 16.73 -21.67
N LEU A 516 2.34 15.81 -20.91
CA LEU A 516 2.64 14.39 -20.96
C LEU A 516 1.34 13.61 -21.02
N ALA A 517 1.26 12.64 -21.93
CA ALA A 517 0.15 11.72 -22.01
C ALA A 517 0.68 10.29 -22.11
N CYS A 518 0.33 9.43 -21.16
CA CYS A 518 0.73 8.03 -21.12
C CYS A 518 -0.50 7.14 -21.29
N CYS A 519 -0.46 6.19 -22.24
CA CYS A 519 -1.50 5.19 -22.42
C CYS A 519 -0.94 3.78 -22.17
N LEU A 520 -1.56 3.03 -21.26
CA LEU A 520 -1.33 1.59 -21.06
C LEU A 520 -2.38 0.78 -21.84
N PHE A 521 -1.93 -0.10 -22.73
CA PHE A 521 -2.80 -0.94 -23.55
C PHE A 521 -3.16 -2.23 -22.81
N ASN A 522 -4.29 -2.22 -22.12
CA ASN A 522 -4.73 -3.24 -21.17
C ASN A 522 -5.84 -4.16 -21.72
N HIS A 523 -5.76 -4.53 -23.00
CA HIS A 523 -6.67 -5.52 -23.59
C HIS A 523 -6.65 -6.85 -22.81
N ALA A 524 -7.76 -7.60 -22.84
CA ALA A 524 -7.88 -8.86 -22.09
C ALA A 524 -6.75 -9.86 -22.39
N GLU A 525 -6.30 -9.92 -23.65
CA GLU A 525 -5.16 -10.76 -24.05
C GLU A 525 -3.87 -10.39 -23.31
N ASN A 526 -3.56 -9.09 -23.19
CA ASN A 526 -2.35 -8.62 -22.53
C ASN A 526 -2.40 -8.90 -21.02
N ARG A 527 -3.57 -8.78 -20.40
CA ARG A 527 -3.75 -8.96 -18.94
C ARG A 527 -3.50 -10.39 -18.44
N GLU A 528 -3.59 -11.38 -19.33
CA GLU A 528 -3.27 -12.78 -19.01
C GLU A 528 -1.79 -13.12 -19.21
N ASP A 529 -1.00 -12.24 -19.85
CA ASP A 529 0.45 -12.41 -19.95
C ASP A 529 1.11 -12.12 -18.60
N LYS A 530 1.97 -13.04 -18.15
CA LYS A 530 2.76 -12.87 -16.92
C LYS A 530 3.69 -11.66 -16.99
N ALA A 531 4.16 -11.28 -18.18
CA ALA A 531 5.01 -10.11 -18.36
C ALA A 531 4.24 -8.81 -18.10
N PHE A 532 2.92 -8.79 -18.32
CA PHE A 532 2.10 -7.58 -18.21
C PHE A 532 2.03 -7.02 -16.78
N GLU A 533 2.15 -7.88 -15.74
CA GLU A 533 2.25 -7.41 -14.34
C GLU A 533 3.43 -6.45 -14.16
N ALA A 534 4.58 -6.73 -14.78
CA ALA A 534 5.76 -5.85 -14.69
C ALA A 534 5.55 -4.52 -15.43
N PHE A 535 4.85 -4.53 -16.57
CA PHE A 535 4.45 -3.32 -17.29
C PHE A 535 3.48 -2.47 -16.46
N TRP A 536 2.48 -3.10 -15.86
CA TRP A 536 1.53 -2.42 -14.96
C TRP A 536 2.24 -1.81 -13.75
N ASN A 537 3.18 -2.53 -13.12
CA ASN A 537 4.01 -1.99 -12.03
C ASN A 537 4.84 -0.79 -12.50
N GLY A 538 5.46 -0.87 -13.67
CA GLY A 538 6.21 0.23 -14.28
C GLY A 538 5.32 1.45 -14.58
N TYR A 539 4.09 1.23 -15.03
CA TYR A 539 3.11 2.25 -15.33
C TYR A 539 2.62 2.98 -14.06
N LEU A 540 2.30 2.24 -12.99
CA LEU A 540 1.99 2.83 -11.68
C LEU A 540 3.17 3.65 -11.13
N ARG A 541 4.39 3.15 -11.30
CA ARG A 541 5.61 3.86 -10.92
C ARG A 541 5.78 5.17 -11.70
N LEU A 542 5.53 5.19 -13.00
CA LEU A 542 5.52 6.42 -13.79
C LEU A 542 4.47 7.41 -13.27
N TYR A 543 3.27 6.94 -12.93
CA TYR A 543 2.21 7.80 -12.38
C TYR A 543 2.63 8.46 -11.06
N ASN A 544 3.26 7.70 -10.16
CA ASN A 544 3.79 8.23 -8.89
C ASN A 544 4.78 9.39 -9.12
N LEU A 545 5.58 9.37 -10.19
CA LEU A 545 6.50 10.46 -10.51
C LEU A 545 5.80 11.62 -11.24
N TYR A 546 4.98 11.32 -12.24
CA TYR A 546 4.45 12.36 -13.13
C TYR A 546 3.26 13.13 -12.56
N GLN A 547 2.65 12.66 -11.46
CA GLN A 547 1.59 13.40 -10.75
C GLN A 547 1.97 14.85 -10.39
N PHE A 548 3.25 15.12 -10.19
CA PHE A 548 3.76 16.44 -9.80
C PHE A 548 3.71 17.47 -10.94
N LEU A 549 3.53 17.03 -12.19
CA LEU A 549 3.36 17.90 -13.34
C LEU A 549 1.86 18.13 -13.65
N PRO A 550 1.37 19.38 -13.65
CA PRO A 550 -0.05 19.66 -13.89
C PRO A 550 -0.58 19.21 -15.25
N GLY A 551 0.31 19.13 -16.26
CA GLY A 551 0.00 18.71 -17.62
C GLY A 551 0.17 17.21 -17.90
N ALA A 552 0.42 16.38 -16.88
CA ALA A 552 0.51 14.94 -17.03
C ALA A 552 -0.89 14.28 -17.00
N MET A 553 -1.13 13.40 -17.97
CA MET A 553 -2.37 12.64 -18.13
C MET A 553 -2.01 11.17 -18.34
N PHE A 554 -2.68 10.29 -17.62
CA PHE A 554 -2.48 8.85 -17.65
C PHE A 554 -3.81 8.20 -17.98
N THR A 555 -3.83 7.33 -18.99
CA THR A 555 -5.01 6.66 -19.51
C THR A 555 -4.73 5.19 -19.76
N THR A 556 -5.79 4.41 -19.89
CA THR A 556 -5.76 3.03 -20.39
C THR A 556 -6.44 2.93 -21.74
N SER A 557 -6.28 1.80 -22.43
CA SER A 557 -7.02 1.52 -23.68
C SER A 557 -8.51 1.21 -23.44
N ASP A 558 -8.94 1.04 -22.19
CA ASP A 558 -10.34 0.87 -21.82
C ASP A 558 -11.01 2.26 -21.62
N ASP A 559 -12.25 2.43 -22.09
CA ASP A 559 -12.90 3.74 -22.28
C ASP A 559 -13.26 4.53 -21.00
N PHE A 560 -12.99 4.00 -19.81
CA PHE A 560 -13.49 4.52 -18.54
C PHE A 560 -12.91 5.89 -18.12
N GLU A 561 -11.73 6.26 -18.62
CA GLU A 561 -10.97 7.42 -18.12
C GLU A 561 -11.19 8.73 -18.89
N SER A 562 -11.84 8.66 -20.06
CA SER A 562 -11.98 9.79 -20.97
C SER A 562 -12.73 10.99 -20.36
N GLU A 563 -13.69 10.74 -19.45
CA GLU A 563 -14.52 11.77 -18.80
C GLU A 563 -13.77 12.62 -17.75
N ILE A 564 -12.68 12.13 -17.16
CA ILE A 564 -12.02 12.80 -16.00
C ILE A 564 -11.10 13.92 -16.44
N TYR A 565 -10.58 13.80 -17.66
CA TYR A 565 -9.77 14.83 -18.31
C TYR A 565 -10.64 15.88 -19.03
N GLU A 566 -11.98 15.76 -19.02
CA GLU A 566 -12.90 16.73 -19.65
C GLU A 566 -12.85 18.13 -19.03
N LYS A 567 -12.73 18.24 -17.69
CA LYS A 567 -12.68 19.53 -16.97
C LYS A 567 -11.24 19.98 -16.70
N THR A 568 -10.84 21.16 -17.18
CA THR A 568 -9.44 21.63 -17.12
C THR A 568 -9.03 22.12 -15.73
N ARG A 569 -7.81 21.79 -15.26
CA ARG A 569 -7.22 22.39 -14.04
C ARG A 569 -7.06 23.92 -14.12
N SER A 570 -6.99 24.49 -15.33
CA SER A 570 -6.97 25.93 -15.60
C SER A 570 -8.31 26.61 -15.27
N GLU A 571 -9.43 25.97 -15.59
CA GLU A 571 -10.79 26.45 -15.26
C GLU A 571 -10.98 26.44 -13.74
N LYS A 572 -10.52 25.39 -13.06
CA LYS A 572 -10.47 25.35 -11.58
C LYS A 572 -9.51 26.35 -10.95
N ARG A 573 -8.51 26.89 -11.66
CA ARG A 573 -7.58 27.91 -11.12
C ARG A 573 -8.23 29.31 -11.10
N LYS A 574 -9.18 29.56 -12.03
CA LYS A 574 -10.08 30.72 -12.00
C LYS A 574 -11.16 30.57 -10.92
N ASP A 575 -11.78 29.40 -10.79
CA ASP A 575 -12.66 29.11 -9.64
C ASP A 575 -11.88 29.21 -8.31
N ARG A 576 -10.58 28.90 -8.29
CA ARG A 576 -9.73 29.05 -7.09
C ARG A 576 -9.44 30.49 -6.72
N SER A 577 -9.45 31.45 -7.66
CA SER A 577 -9.36 32.88 -7.30
C SER A 577 -10.68 33.38 -6.72
N GLU A 578 -11.80 32.84 -7.16
CA GLU A 578 -13.14 33.19 -6.67
C GLU A 578 -13.45 32.49 -5.33
N ALA A 579 -13.18 31.19 -5.18
CA ALA A 579 -13.33 30.45 -3.92
C ALA A 579 -12.31 30.87 -2.85
N ARG A 580 -11.13 31.36 -3.25
CA ARG A 580 -10.17 31.98 -2.32
C ARG A 580 -10.63 33.37 -1.89
N SER A 581 -11.36 34.09 -2.75
CA SER A 581 -12.05 35.31 -2.32
C SER A 581 -13.20 35.02 -1.36
N GLU A 582 -13.96 33.93 -1.55
CA GLU A 582 -15.01 33.51 -0.59
C GLU A 582 -14.44 33.03 0.75
N ALA A 583 -13.34 32.27 0.74
CA ALA A 583 -12.67 31.82 1.97
C ALA A 583 -11.93 32.97 2.69
N ASP A 584 -11.36 33.92 1.95
CA ASP A 584 -10.81 35.14 2.53
C ASP A 584 -11.95 35.99 3.12
N GLU A 585 -13.09 36.14 2.43
CA GLU A 585 -14.29 36.82 2.95
C GLU A 585 -14.83 36.17 4.23
N GLU A 586 -14.86 34.83 4.30
CA GLU A 586 -15.30 34.10 5.49
C GLU A 586 -14.30 34.24 6.65
N ALA A 587 -12.99 34.20 6.39
CA ALA A 587 -11.96 34.43 7.39
C ALA A 587 -11.94 35.87 7.91
N TRP A 588 -12.18 36.86 7.04
CA TRP A 588 -12.36 38.26 7.43
C TRP A 588 -13.66 38.49 8.20
N LYS A 589 -14.69 37.67 7.97
CA LYS A 589 -15.93 37.70 8.74
C LYS A 589 -15.73 37.10 10.13
N GLU A 590 -15.11 35.93 10.23
CA GLU A 590 -14.77 35.28 11.51
C GLU A 590 -13.85 36.17 12.37
N LEU A 591 -12.86 36.82 11.76
CA LEU A 591 -12.01 37.79 12.44
C LEU A 591 -12.81 38.94 13.06
N ARG A 592 -13.80 39.49 12.34
CA ARG A 592 -14.64 40.58 12.86
C ARG A 592 -15.59 40.13 13.97
N ASP A 593 -15.96 38.85 13.99
CA ASP A 593 -16.77 38.26 15.05
C ASP A 593 -15.96 38.02 16.34
N LEU A 594 -14.63 37.82 16.22
CA LEU A 594 -13.72 37.53 17.33
C LEU A 594 -12.97 38.75 17.88
N ALA A 595 -12.63 39.72 17.03
CA ALA A 595 -11.92 40.93 17.43
C ALA A 595 -12.84 41.93 18.14
N ASP A 596 -12.27 42.82 18.95
CA ASP A 596 -13.01 43.91 19.58
C ASP A 596 -13.77 44.73 18.52
N SER A 597 -15.07 44.91 18.75
CA SER A 597 -15.98 45.65 17.88
C SER A 597 -15.49 47.06 17.49
N VAL A 598 -14.68 47.70 18.34
CA VAL A 598 -14.13 49.04 18.09
C VAL A 598 -13.11 49.02 16.94
N LEU A 599 -12.47 47.88 16.67
CA LEU A 599 -11.53 47.70 15.55
C LEU A 599 -12.20 47.49 14.19
N GLY A 600 -13.54 47.41 14.13
CA GLY A 600 -14.27 47.11 12.89
C GLY A 600 -13.94 48.05 11.71
N ASP A 601 -13.87 49.35 11.98
CA ASP A 601 -13.53 50.36 10.96
C ASP A 601 -12.08 50.25 10.48
N PHE A 602 -11.14 49.94 11.40
CA PHE A 602 -9.75 49.69 11.07
C PHE A 602 -9.60 48.44 10.20
N LEU A 603 -10.18 47.31 10.63
CA LEU A 603 -10.15 46.04 9.88
C LEU A 603 -10.76 46.19 8.49
N GLY A 604 -11.87 46.92 8.35
CA GLY A 604 -12.47 47.22 7.05
C GLY A 604 -11.58 48.07 6.13
N LYS A 605 -10.84 49.04 6.67
CA LYS A 605 -9.86 49.82 5.89
C LYS A 605 -8.64 48.98 5.52
N PHE A 606 -8.16 48.18 6.45
CA PHE A 606 -6.98 47.33 6.28
C PHE A 606 -7.21 46.24 5.24
N GLU A 607 -8.37 45.57 5.26
CA GLU A 607 -8.80 44.60 4.25
C GLU A 607 -8.88 45.23 2.85
N ARG A 608 -9.54 46.40 2.71
CA ARG A 608 -9.66 47.10 1.41
C ARG A 608 -8.31 47.51 0.81
N ARG A 609 -7.27 47.63 1.63
CA ARG A 609 -5.90 47.95 1.21
C ARG A 609 -5.05 46.72 0.92
N GLY A 610 -5.61 45.51 1.02
CA GLY A 610 -4.88 44.26 0.81
C GLY A 610 -4.00 43.86 1.99
N GLY A 611 -4.38 44.27 3.21
CA GLY A 611 -3.66 43.89 4.42
C GLY A 611 -3.66 42.39 4.68
N PRO A 612 -2.58 41.81 5.22
CA PRO A 612 -2.56 40.40 5.61
C PRO A 612 -3.51 40.16 6.79
N LEU A 613 -4.25 39.05 6.77
CA LEU A 613 -5.18 38.69 7.86
C LEU A 613 -4.44 38.56 9.21
N PRO A 614 -4.84 39.29 10.27
CA PRO A 614 -4.34 39.07 11.64
C PRO A 614 -4.95 37.85 12.31
N GLU A 615 -4.34 37.44 13.42
CA GLU A 615 -4.91 36.53 14.41
C GLU A 615 -5.56 37.36 15.54
N ALA A 616 -6.85 37.15 15.82
CA ALA A 616 -7.54 37.77 16.96
C ALA A 616 -7.21 37.01 18.26
N GLY A 617 -7.00 37.75 19.35
CA GLY A 617 -6.64 37.15 20.65
C GLY A 617 -5.30 36.40 20.61
N PHE A 618 -4.29 37.00 19.99
CA PHE A 618 -2.99 36.36 19.77
C PHE A 618 -2.21 36.16 21.07
N GLU A 619 -1.80 34.91 21.33
CA GLU A 619 -0.97 34.53 22.48
C GLU A 619 0.50 34.35 22.06
N LEU A 620 1.41 35.07 22.72
CA LEU A 620 2.85 34.90 22.57
C LEU A 620 3.35 33.89 23.61
N ALA A 621 3.92 32.79 23.13
CA ALA A 621 4.53 31.76 23.99
C ALA A 621 6.07 31.86 24.02
N ASP A 622 6.67 31.42 25.12
CA ASP A 622 8.12 31.30 25.27
C ASP A 622 8.68 30.00 24.66
N GLU A 623 10.00 29.75 24.83
CA GLU A 623 10.68 28.55 24.29
C GLU A 623 10.18 27.23 24.89
N THR A 624 9.46 27.29 26.02
CA THR A 624 8.87 26.11 26.69
C THR A 624 7.41 25.89 26.30
N GLY A 625 6.80 26.83 25.55
CA GLY A 625 5.40 26.80 25.16
C GLY A 625 4.45 27.41 26.20
N GLU A 626 4.97 28.11 27.21
CA GLU A 626 4.15 28.85 28.19
C GLU A 626 3.75 30.21 27.61
N VAL A 627 2.47 30.60 27.75
CA VAL A 627 1.95 31.90 27.28
C VAL A 627 2.46 33.01 28.19
N ILE A 628 3.20 33.97 27.62
CA ILE A 628 3.86 35.06 28.34
C ILE A 628 3.27 36.44 28.04
N ALA A 629 2.47 36.57 26.97
CA ALA A 629 1.83 37.83 26.57
C ALA A 629 0.62 37.57 25.67
N GLU A 630 -0.37 38.46 25.69
CA GLU A 630 -1.57 38.37 24.86
C GLU A 630 -1.82 39.71 24.14
N ALA A 631 -2.35 39.64 22.91
CA ALA A 631 -2.67 40.79 22.06
C ALA A 631 -4.04 40.65 21.42
N GLU A 632 -4.70 41.78 21.18
CA GLU A 632 -6.01 41.84 20.54
C GLU A 632 -5.92 41.39 19.08
N LEU A 633 -4.90 41.88 18.36
CA LEU A 633 -4.56 41.41 17.01
C LEU A 633 -3.05 41.14 16.90
N GLY A 634 -2.67 39.98 16.35
CA GLY A 634 -1.28 39.60 16.12
C GLY A 634 -0.98 39.26 14.65
N TRP A 635 0.18 39.69 14.17
CA TRP A 635 0.76 39.25 12.89
C TRP A 635 2.12 38.55 13.12
N PRO A 636 2.15 37.23 13.35
CA PRO A 636 3.37 36.51 13.75
C PRO A 636 4.53 36.65 12.77
N LYS A 637 4.23 36.65 11.47
CA LYS A 637 5.26 36.78 10.42
C LYS A 637 5.88 38.18 10.35
N LEU A 638 5.08 39.20 10.65
CA LEU A 638 5.51 40.60 10.59
C LEU A 638 5.99 41.11 11.95
N LYS A 639 5.79 40.29 13.00
CA LYS A 639 6.00 40.63 14.41
C LYS A 639 5.36 41.98 14.75
N VAL A 640 4.07 42.11 14.48
CA VAL A 640 3.27 43.29 14.86
C VAL A 640 2.13 42.84 15.75
N ALA A 641 1.90 43.55 16.86
CA ALA A 641 0.79 43.30 17.77
C ALA A 641 0.04 44.60 18.04
N ILE A 642 -1.30 44.53 18.07
CA ILE A 642 -2.17 45.59 18.58
C ILE A 642 -2.69 45.12 19.93
N LEU A 643 -2.50 45.93 20.97
CA LEU A 643 -2.92 45.61 22.33
C LEU A 643 -4.16 46.41 22.69
N GLY A 644 -5.18 45.73 23.22
CA GLY A 644 -6.31 46.36 23.89
C GLY A 644 -5.91 47.00 25.22
N ASP A 645 -6.79 47.80 25.79
CA ASP A 645 -6.53 48.65 26.97
C ASP A 645 -5.91 47.89 28.15
N TRP A 646 -6.41 46.68 28.43
CA TRP A 646 -5.92 45.86 29.54
C TRP A 646 -4.66 45.05 29.18
N GLN A 647 -4.40 44.83 27.89
CA GLN A 647 -3.23 44.10 27.37
C GLN A 647 -1.99 45.00 27.25
N THR A 648 -2.13 46.31 27.39
CA THR A 648 -1.03 47.30 27.43
C THR A 648 0.14 46.86 28.34
N VAL A 649 -0.16 46.15 29.43
CA VAL A 649 0.82 45.58 30.38
C VAL A 649 1.82 44.63 29.71
N TYR A 650 1.43 43.97 28.61
CA TYR A 650 2.23 43.01 27.87
C TYR A 650 3.15 43.62 26.80
N SER A 651 3.08 44.94 26.59
CA SER A 651 3.90 45.65 25.59
C SER A 651 5.39 45.31 25.68
N LYS A 652 5.96 45.30 26.89
CA LYS A 652 7.38 44.96 27.09
C LYS A 652 7.74 43.52 26.73
N ALA A 653 6.81 42.57 26.93
CA ALA A 653 7.04 41.16 26.61
C ALA A 653 7.11 40.96 25.09
N PHE A 654 6.18 41.59 24.35
CA PHE A 654 6.19 41.62 22.90
C PHE A 654 7.46 42.30 22.35
N GLU A 655 7.80 43.49 22.85
CA GLU A 655 9.01 44.22 22.43
C GLU A 655 10.29 43.43 22.68
N SER A 656 10.39 42.74 23.83
CA SER A 656 11.53 41.88 24.16
C SER A 656 11.65 40.66 23.22
N ALA A 657 10.52 40.17 22.70
CA ALA A 657 10.48 39.13 21.67
C ALA A 657 10.68 39.67 20.23
N GLY A 658 10.97 40.97 20.09
CA GLY A 658 11.24 41.66 18.83
C GLY A 658 9.99 42.04 18.04
N TRP A 659 8.86 42.23 18.71
CA TRP A 659 7.61 42.68 18.09
C TRP A 659 7.47 44.20 18.15
N ARG A 660 6.85 44.77 17.11
CA ARG A 660 6.36 46.15 17.09
C ARG A 660 4.96 46.16 17.69
N VAL A 661 4.72 47.05 18.64
CA VAL A 661 3.48 47.12 19.40
C VAL A 661 2.79 48.45 19.12
N SER A 662 1.50 48.42 18.81
CA SER A 662 0.63 49.60 18.77
C SER A 662 -0.48 49.46 19.82
N GLN A 663 -0.80 50.54 20.51
CA GLN A 663 -1.94 50.55 21.43
C GLN A 663 -3.24 50.73 20.66
N LEU A 664 -4.33 50.17 21.17
CA LEU A 664 -5.66 50.29 20.58
C LEU A 664 -6.04 51.76 20.33
N ASP A 665 -5.86 52.64 21.32
CA ASP A 665 -6.14 54.08 21.19
C ASP A 665 -5.37 54.73 20.02
N ASP A 666 -4.09 54.40 19.84
CA ASP A 666 -3.27 54.94 18.74
C ASP A 666 -3.76 54.46 17.36
N VAL A 667 -4.25 53.21 17.30
CA VAL A 667 -4.82 52.62 16.07
C VAL A 667 -6.15 53.28 15.71
N LEU A 668 -6.94 53.66 16.71
CA LEU A 668 -8.24 54.31 16.51
C LEU A 668 -8.09 55.80 16.15
N ASP A 669 -7.14 56.49 16.77
CA ASP A 669 -6.87 57.91 16.52
C ASP A 669 -6.22 58.15 15.14
N ASP A 670 -5.25 57.32 14.74
CA ASP A 670 -4.60 57.42 13.42
C ASP A 670 -4.38 56.04 12.76
N PRO A 671 -5.46 55.40 12.26
CA PRO A 671 -5.39 54.09 11.63
C PRO A 671 -4.49 54.09 10.38
N GLU A 672 -4.38 55.22 9.67
CA GLU A 672 -3.59 55.33 8.44
C GLU A 672 -2.08 55.17 8.70
N THR A 673 -1.58 55.70 9.82
CA THR A 673 -0.17 55.53 10.20
C THR A 673 0.16 54.07 10.49
N VAL A 674 -0.74 53.34 11.15
CA VAL A 674 -0.57 51.91 11.44
C VAL A 674 -0.63 51.10 10.15
N ILE A 675 -1.60 51.35 9.26
CA ILE A 675 -1.72 50.66 7.96
C ILE A 675 -0.46 50.87 7.10
N ARG A 676 0.07 52.09 7.01
CA ARG A 676 1.30 52.38 6.25
C ARG A 676 2.52 51.64 6.79
N SER A 677 2.55 51.31 8.08
CA SER A 677 3.65 50.54 8.68
C SER A 677 3.77 49.10 8.14
N PHE A 678 2.74 48.63 7.41
CA PHE A 678 2.70 47.36 6.67
C PHE A 678 3.09 47.51 5.18
N GLY A 679 3.36 48.73 4.69
CA GLY A 679 3.72 49.00 3.30
C GLY A 679 2.53 49.05 2.33
N LEU A 680 1.34 49.42 2.83
CA LEU A 680 0.04 49.44 2.13
C LEU A 680 -0.50 50.85 1.87
#